data_AF-A0A1H1WRT0-F1
#
_entry.id   AF-A0A1H1WRT0-F1
#
_cell.length_a   1.000
_cell.length_b   1.000
_cell.length_c   1.000
_cell.angle_alpha   90.00
_cell.angle_beta   90.00
_cell.angle_gamma   90.00
#
_symmetry.space_group_name_H-M   'P 1'
#
loop_
_entity.id
_entity.type
_entity.pdbx_description
1 polymer ?
#
loop_
_entity_poly.entity_id
_entity_poly.type
_entity_poly.pdbx_seq_one_letter_code
_entity_poly.pdbx_strand_id
1 'polypeptide(L)'
;MDAFWVGLGILVLGVTLLDVFLTALNYDEAGFFAGRLAAGQWMLTRRLTRRLARRWRPLVLRQVTGLQIMVTVIAWVSGVILGYGLIYLGYMQGNNFQYSGVNGDFFGAIYFSAAQLATVGTSQLSPNTDLLRALSILESLNGVVLLSLILTFLLGIYDVISSLRALSAQFFSAGTGVGEPIASLKPYFPGGESRDLDSHLESVSDTFGSYTDGVRLHHSAYYFQSGRDTFSLPYSIRMLAGIIGGLRWGLPGQNPVAQEPTLQPLTAQFEKFQQYMHPLLKWQSTAVPETVTLDDFAAQLRAEAGHAERRRSRRIRLQDPGDPWVARFVQVNREMGELTATVPLTDVAEAYARYAQWLPFAYHAQQFSAAVSRDLDYQPVYSEPEDQAPVAVLAPAPDETMPRGRERGVRAFLGRRVTLIDPGYTRLLSAARALGSAVLAVAVLAVALNALGQPPLPAAIFGGMIAMFTGASSPGGHGWKRVAGLVALVPVLFAIALNVIVPHDPIPSALVLTLLAFAGVAVSRFGRQLGGLGQLAFVSYYFTLLLRLQPSETLLFVAAAVVGVLCSVAIQLIPNKGAHARVLRGGVRAFELRLVRSLEPLIDTVSAARWDPDLQRRTRSDFRQSHHTAAFLSAQLTGNDPDIGLSVEQAEALRIRVHDAELALANLGTAARAATGAGIPIEVRARLAGALQTVQKHIAGYPEVPAWAGAPPPGDAETAPEQHPDAERLQTARAPEHWPRPARRVYAAAFELQQASDKLHTARAAELLSTPADAGPGPELEQDDSDIDALLPGEEQAGSVQDGLAPHHQGAQAAPPGGAAESAALWRRAVQAALSTGIALYLGSFVSSSHQYWAAMPAYQAIGGSDGETFVKGAQKIIGTIFGATVGFWIAIAAGSHPAVLLPVLAICVFASAYFRSASSPLAAFWQTMMFAQLYDFLGRLSTEAVDVRVVETVIGAVVALLVAALVLPTRTRAKFARQALKLLDSVEGVTAAALQVWRSGRAPSAAERAALARGEIAMAEQLRTLQVTAAPLQHASGAFDPSGVENQLSSFWELLYYTRHFVAATERGDPAQANVSPEQWNQLEEATERNFAALAAAFDARSPGPADSDVGIDELGDGEEPRDAEQALGALARANATIALMVEDAIPQPTGLFHRRAGR
;
A
#
# COMPACT_ATOMS: atom_id res chain seq x y z
N MET A 1 -26.55 -28.39 -38.17
CA MET A 1 -26.03 -27.40 -37.20
C MET A 1 -26.79 -26.07 -37.30
N ASP A 2 -27.68 -25.95 -38.27
CA ASP A 2 -28.23 -24.66 -38.72
C ASP A 2 -29.43 -24.22 -37.85
N ALA A 3 -30.28 -25.18 -37.48
CA ALA A 3 -31.36 -24.97 -36.50
C ALA A 3 -30.83 -24.55 -35.11
N PHE A 4 -29.61 -24.97 -34.76
CA PHE A 4 -28.98 -24.57 -33.50
C PHE A 4 -28.61 -23.08 -33.50
N TRP A 5 -27.96 -22.59 -34.56
CA TRP A 5 -27.59 -21.18 -34.68
C TRP A 5 -28.82 -20.26 -34.76
N VAL A 6 -29.85 -20.67 -35.50
CA VAL A 6 -31.13 -19.96 -35.56
C VAL A 6 -31.82 -19.94 -34.19
N GLY A 7 -31.92 -21.08 -33.51
CA GLY A 7 -32.51 -21.17 -32.17
C GLY A 7 -31.75 -20.32 -31.14
N LEU A 8 -30.42 -20.34 -31.18
CA LEU A 8 -29.56 -19.51 -30.34
C LEU A 8 -29.74 -18.02 -30.64
N GLY A 9 -29.80 -17.65 -31.92
CA GLY A 9 -30.02 -16.26 -32.34
C GLY A 9 -31.39 -15.72 -31.90
N ILE A 10 -32.46 -16.51 -32.04
CA ILE A 10 -33.81 -16.15 -31.54
C ILE A 10 -33.80 -15.96 -30.01
N LEU A 11 -33.13 -16.85 -29.28
CA LEU A 11 -33.00 -16.74 -27.82
C LEU A 11 -32.26 -15.47 -27.42
N VAL A 12 -31.09 -15.20 -28.02
CA VAL A 12 -30.29 -14.00 -27.75
C VAL A 12 -31.10 -12.74 -28.07
N LEU A 13 -31.78 -12.70 -29.22
CA LEU A 13 -32.61 -11.57 -29.63
C LEU A 13 -33.78 -11.35 -28.67
N GLY A 14 -34.52 -12.40 -28.32
CA GLY A 14 -35.67 -12.33 -27.42
C GLY A 14 -35.30 -11.87 -26.01
N VAL A 15 -34.20 -12.39 -25.46
CA VAL A 15 -33.67 -11.94 -24.17
C VAL A 15 -33.22 -10.48 -24.24
N THR A 16 -32.52 -10.07 -25.31
CA THR A 16 -32.06 -8.68 -25.46
C THR A 16 -33.21 -7.69 -25.56
N LEU A 17 -34.25 -7.99 -26.37
CA LEU A 17 -35.40 -7.10 -26.52
C LEU A 17 -36.24 -7.02 -25.26
N LEU A 18 -36.41 -8.15 -24.54
CA LEU A 18 -37.08 -8.15 -23.24
C LEU A 18 -36.31 -7.32 -22.22
N ASP A 19 -34.97 -7.40 -22.20
CA ASP A 19 -34.13 -6.59 -21.31
C ASP A 19 -34.25 -5.09 -21.60
N VAL A 20 -34.26 -4.68 -22.88
CA VAL A 20 -34.50 -3.29 -23.29
C VAL A 20 -35.88 -2.82 -22.83
N PHE A 21 -36.92 -3.63 -23.08
CA PHE A 21 -38.28 -3.31 -22.67
C PHE A 21 -38.38 -3.12 -21.15
N LEU A 22 -37.83 -4.05 -20.37
CA LEU A 22 -37.88 -3.96 -18.91
C LEU A 22 -37.10 -2.75 -18.39
N THR A 23 -35.93 -2.48 -18.95
CA THR A 23 -35.06 -1.39 -18.45
C THR A 23 -35.56 -0.01 -18.86
N ALA A 24 -36.20 0.13 -20.03
CA ALA A 24 -36.66 1.41 -20.54
C ALA A 24 -38.10 1.77 -20.14
N LEU A 25 -38.96 0.77 -19.93
CA LEU A 25 -40.41 0.98 -19.76
C LEU A 25 -41.00 0.40 -18.47
N ASN A 26 -40.34 -0.53 -17.78
CA ASN A 26 -40.89 -1.14 -16.56
C ASN A 26 -40.50 -0.32 -15.31
N TYR A 27 -41.45 -0.13 -14.40
CA TYR A 27 -41.34 0.75 -13.24
C TYR A 27 -40.52 0.16 -12.07
N ASP A 28 -40.50 -1.16 -11.89
CA ASP A 28 -39.88 -1.81 -10.72
C ASP A 28 -38.72 -2.78 -11.05
N GLU A 29 -38.44 -3.06 -12.33
CA GLU A 29 -37.43 -4.05 -12.72
C GLU A 29 -36.22 -3.44 -13.44
N ALA A 30 -35.01 -3.72 -12.94
CA ALA A 30 -33.75 -3.23 -13.50
C ALA A 30 -33.26 -3.98 -14.78
N GLY A 31 -34.13 -4.74 -15.45
CA GLY A 31 -33.77 -5.67 -16.51
C GLY A 31 -32.99 -6.91 -16.02
N PHE A 32 -32.87 -7.94 -16.87
CA PHE A 32 -32.17 -9.18 -16.54
C PHE A 32 -30.64 -9.02 -16.58
N PHE A 33 -30.15 -8.26 -17.56
CA PHE A 33 -28.74 -8.06 -17.87
C PHE A 33 -28.30 -6.63 -17.58
N ALA A 34 -29.08 -5.60 -17.95
CA ALA A 34 -28.68 -4.20 -17.75
C ALA A 34 -28.36 -3.86 -16.29
N GLY A 35 -29.20 -4.25 -15.33
CA GLY A 35 -28.95 -4.04 -13.90
C GLY A 35 -27.72 -4.79 -13.38
N ARG A 36 -27.44 -6.01 -13.88
CA ARG A 36 -26.23 -6.76 -13.52
C ARG A 36 -24.97 -6.16 -14.13
N LEU A 37 -25.06 -5.69 -15.37
CA LEU A 37 -23.98 -5.00 -16.07
C LEU A 37 -23.62 -3.70 -15.35
N ALA A 38 -24.63 -2.93 -14.95
CA ALA A 38 -24.50 -1.73 -14.12
C ALA A 38 -23.78 -2.01 -12.80
N ALA A 39 -24.25 -2.98 -12.01
CA ALA A 39 -23.63 -3.34 -10.74
C ALA A 39 -22.20 -3.88 -10.91
N GLY A 40 -21.97 -4.69 -11.96
CA GLY A 40 -20.64 -5.20 -12.31
C GLY A 40 -19.67 -4.10 -12.71
N GLN A 41 -20.14 -3.13 -13.50
CA GLN A 41 -19.37 -1.94 -13.88
C GLN A 41 -19.09 -1.05 -12.68
N TRP A 42 -20.06 -0.87 -11.77
CA TRP A 42 -19.85 -0.14 -10.52
C TRP A 42 -18.78 -0.82 -9.67
N MET A 43 -18.86 -2.14 -9.48
CA MET A 43 -17.88 -2.93 -8.75
C MET A 43 -16.48 -2.80 -9.37
N LEU A 44 -16.37 -2.87 -10.70
CA LEU A 44 -15.10 -2.73 -11.41
C LEU A 44 -14.54 -1.31 -11.28
N THR A 45 -15.40 -0.30 -11.48
CA THR A 45 -15.02 1.11 -11.35
C THR A 45 -14.56 1.40 -9.93
N ARG A 46 -15.30 0.95 -8.91
CA ARG A 46 -14.92 1.06 -7.50
C ARG A 46 -13.58 0.38 -7.20
N ARG A 47 -13.34 -0.82 -7.74
CA ARG A 47 -12.05 -1.51 -7.57
C ARG A 47 -10.89 -0.74 -8.20
N LEU A 48 -11.13 -0.07 -9.33
CA LEU A 48 -10.15 0.76 -10.03
C LEU A 48 -9.92 2.12 -9.33
N THR A 49 -10.99 2.85 -9.01
CA THR A 49 -10.96 4.17 -8.36
C THR A 49 -10.31 4.08 -7.00
N ARG A 50 -10.57 3.01 -6.24
CA ARG A 50 -9.84 2.79 -5.00
C ARG A 50 -8.34 2.80 -5.26
N ARG A 51 -7.82 2.14 -6.31
CA ARG A 51 -6.35 2.08 -6.56
C ARG A 51 -5.75 3.40 -7.04
N LEU A 52 -6.58 4.35 -7.44
CA LEU A 52 -6.16 5.68 -7.86
C LEU A 52 -5.90 6.58 -6.64
N ALA A 53 -4.97 7.52 -6.79
CA ALA A 53 -4.75 8.60 -5.81
C ALA A 53 -6.03 9.44 -5.68
N ARG A 54 -6.32 9.96 -4.48
CA ARG A 54 -7.57 10.68 -4.16
C ARG A 54 -7.86 11.81 -5.13
N ARG A 55 -6.82 12.52 -5.61
CA ARG A 55 -6.92 13.57 -6.64
C ARG A 55 -7.63 13.17 -7.95
N TRP A 56 -7.48 11.92 -8.39
CA TRP A 56 -8.06 11.45 -9.66
C TRP A 56 -9.39 10.74 -9.47
N ARG A 57 -9.74 10.34 -8.23
CA ARG A 57 -10.96 9.57 -7.96
C ARG A 57 -12.23 10.35 -8.35
N PRO A 58 -12.42 11.63 -7.97
CA PRO A 58 -13.61 12.37 -8.37
C PRO A 58 -13.75 12.51 -9.88
N LEU A 59 -12.64 12.68 -10.61
CA LEU A 59 -12.66 12.78 -12.06
C LEU A 59 -13.17 11.49 -12.71
N VAL A 60 -12.70 10.33 -12.24
CA VAL A 60 -13.13 9.02 -12.76
C VAL A 60 -14.55 8.68 -12.31
N LEU A 61 -14.89 8.95 -11.04
CA LEU A 61 -16.24 8.70 -10.51
C LEU A 61 -17.30 9.53 -11.24
N ARG A 62 -17.00 10.77 -11.63
CA ARG A 62 -17.88 11.62 -12.45
C ARG A 62 -18.26 11.00 -13.81
N GLN A 63 -17.42 10.11 -14.34
CA GLN A 63 -17.66 9.46 -15.64
C GLN A 63 -18.48 8.17 -15.52
N VAL A 64 -18.76 7.68 -14.32
CA VAL A 64 -19.44 6.39 -14.08
C VAL A 64 -20.76 6.32 -14.83
N THR A 65 -21.62 7.33 -14.68
CA THR A 65 -22.96 7.33 -15.28
C THR A 65 -22.89 7.37 -16.81
N GLY A 66 -22.05 8.23 -17.39
CA GLY A 66 -21.87 8.31 -18.84
C GLY A 66 -21.32 7.01 -19.43
N LEU A 67 -20.34 6.40 -18.76
CA LEU A 67 -19.80 5.10 -19.15
C LEU A 67 -20.85 4.00 -19.05
N GLN A 68 -21.70 4.04 -18.02
CA GLN A 68 -22.74 3.04 -17.79
C GLN A 68 -23.84 3.08 -18.83
N ILE A 69 -24.29 4.28 -19.21
CA ILE A 69 -25.22 4.48 -20.32
C ILE A 69 -24.60 3.93 -21.61
N MET A 70 -23.36 4.32 -21.91
CA MET A 70 -22.67 3.89 -23.13
C MET A 70 -22.52 2.37 -23.21
N VAL A 71 -22.07 1.73 -22.13
CA VAL A 71 -21.88 0.27 -22.06
C VAL A 71 -23.21 -0.47 -22.19
N THR A 72 -24.29 0.03 -21.58
CA THR A 72 -25.63 -0.56 -21.70
C THR A 72 -26.17 -0.45 -23.12
N VAL A 73 -26.04 0.72 -23.76
CA VAL A 73 -26.45 0.94 -25.16
C VAL A 73 -25.66 0.05 -26.11
N ILE A 74 -24.34 -0.03 -25.94
CA ILE A 74 -23.48 -0.92 -26.75
C ILE A 74 -23.89 -2.38 -26.55
N ALA A 75 -24.21 -2.80 -25.33
CA ALA A 75 -24.66 -4.17 -25.06
C ALA A 75 -25.98 -4.49 -25.76
N TRP A 76 -26.95 -3.58 -25.76
CA TRP A 76 -28.22 -3.75 -26.48
C TRP A 76 -28.02 -3.81 -27.99
N VAL A 77 -27.28 -2.85 -28.56
CA VAL A 77 -26.97 -2.83 -30.00
C VAL A 77 -26.24 -4.10 -30.41
N SER A 78 -25.22 -4.50 -29.65
CA SER A 78 -24.44 -5.71 -29.93
C SER A 78 -25.28 -6.98 -29.77
N GLY A 79 -26.17 -7.04 -28.77
CA GLY A 79 -27.06 -8.19 -28.55
C GLY A 79 -28.07 -8.36 -29.68
N VAL A 80 -28.62 -7.26 -30.21
CA VAL A 80 -29.51 -7.28 -31.38
C VAL A 80 -28.76 -7.69 -32.64
N ILE A 81 -27.57 -7.10 -32.90
CA ILE A 81 -26.73 -7.48 -34.06
C ILE A 81 -26.32 -8.95 -33.98
N LEU A 82 -25.93 -9.42 -32.80
CA LEU A 82 -25.54 -10.82 -32.60
C LEU A 82 -26.75 -11.75 -32.77
N GLY A 83 -27.91 -11.39 -32.23
CA GLY A 83 -29.14 -12.17 -32.37
C GLY A 83 -29.53 -12.37 -33.84
N TYR A 84 -29.66 -11.28 -34.60
CA TYR A 84 -29.97 -11.35 -36.03
C TYR A 84 -28.83 -11.97 -36.84
N GLY A 85 -27.57 -11.61 -36.56
CA GLY A 85 -26.40 -12.20 -37.21
C GLY A 85 -26.31 -13.72 -37.06
N LEU A 86 -26.62 -14.27 -35.88
CA LEU A 86 -26.68 -15.72 -35.66
C LEU A 86 -27.83 -16.39 -36.44
N ILE A 87 -28.98 -15.71 -36.55
CA ILE A 87 -30.09 -16.18 -37.40
C ILE A 87 -29.65 -16.22 -38.86
N TYR A 88 -29.03 -15.15 -39.38
CA TYR A 88 -28.54 -15.10 -40.75
C TYR A 88 -27.45 -16.12 -41.02
N LEU A 89 -26.52 -16.34 -40.08
CA LEU A 89 -25.47 -17.35 -40.21
C LEU A 89 -26.06 -18.76 -40.42
N GLY A 90 -27.13 -19.09 -39.71
CA GLY A 90 -27.84 -20.35 -39.90
C GLY A 90 -28.47 -20.49 -41.31
N TYR A 91 -28.79 -19.38 -41.98
CA TYR A 91 -29.36 -19.35 -43.32
C TYR A 91 -28.35 -19.06 -44.44
N MET A 92 -27.12 -18.66 -44.13
CA MET A 92 -26.03 -18.33 -45.09
C MET A 92 -25.36 -19.58 -45.70
N GLN A 93 -26.15 -20.62 -45.98
CA GLN A 93 -25.71 -21.81 -46.71
C GLN A 93 -26.53 -21.96 -47.99
N GLY A 94 -25.88 -22.41 -49.07
CA GLY A 94 -26.52 -22.58 -50.38
C GLY A 94 -26.82 -21.26 -51.08
N ASN A 95 -27.92 -21.18 -51.83
CA ASN A 95 -28.26 -20.05 -52.70
C ASN A 95 -29.19 -19.01 -52.02
N ASN A 96 -29.27 -19.00 -50.69
CA ASN A 96 -30.17 -18.13 -49.92
C ASN A 96 -29.71 -16.66 -49.87
N PHE A 97 -28.42 -16.40 -50.09
CA PHE A 97 -27.82 -15.07 -50.18
C PHE A 97 -27.00 -14.95 -51.47
N GLN A 98 -26.96 -13.74 -52.04
CA GLN A 98 -25.99 -13.36 -53.06
C GLN A 98 -24.78 -12.71 -52.39
N TYR A 99 -23.59 -13.18 -52.75
CA TYR A 99 -22.31 -12.77 -52.20
C TYR A 99 -21.52 -11.97 -53.24
N SER A 100 -21.12 -10.74 -52.90
CA SER A 100 -20.29 -9.89 -53.76
C SER A 100 -19.08 -9.35 -52.96
N GLY A 101 -17.99 -10.13 -52.96
CA GLY A 101 -16.71 -9.75 -52.34
C GLY A 101 -16.57 -10.10 -50.85
N VAL A 102 -17.62 -10.63 -50.21
CA VAL A 102 -17.65 -11.07 -48.80
C VAL A 102 -18.22 -12.49 -48.73
N ASN A 103 -17.62 -13.35 -47.90
CA ASN A 103 -18.04 -14.74 -47.76
C ASN A 103 -19.20 -14.91 -46.76
N GLY A 104 -19.93 -16.02 -46.87
CA GLY A 104 -20.96 -16.44 -45.91
C GLY A 104 -20.40 -17.03 -44.62
N ASP A 105 -19.55 -16.28 -43.94
CA ASP A 105 -18.98 -16.65 -42.64
C ASP A 105 -19.62 -15.83 -41.50
N PHE A 106 -19.21 -16.14 -40.26
CA PHE A 106 -19.71 -15.44 -39.07
C PHE A 106 -19.53 -13.91 -39.19
N PHE A 107 -18.42 -13.46 -39.77
CA PHE A 107 -18.14 -12.04 -39.96
C PHE A 107 -19.11 -11.41 -40.98
N GLY A 108 -19.36 -12.07 -42.12
CA GLY A 108 -20.34 -11.64 -43.12
C GLY A 108 -21.75 -11.52 -42.56
N ALA A 109 -22.17 -12.47 -41.70
CA ALA A 109 -23.48 -12.44 -41.07
C ALA A 109 -23.65 -11.27 -40.07
N ILE A 110 -22.62 -11.01 -39.25
CA ILE A 110 -22.59 -9.87 -38.31
C ILE A 110 -22.53 -8.54 -39.08
N TYR A 111 -21.75 -8.48 -40.16
CA TYR A 111 -21.64 -7.30 -41.02
C TYR A 111 -22.99 -6.94 -41.67
N PHE A 112 -23.70 -7.94 -42.22
CA PHE A 112 -25.03 -7.74 -42.81
C PHE A 112 -26.04 -7.23 -41.78
N SER A 113 -26.11 -7.87 -40.61
CA SER A 113 -27.00 -7.46 -39.51
C SER A 113 -26.69 -6.04 -39.02
N ALA A 114 -25.41 -5.72 -38.79
CA ALA A 114 -25.01 -4.38 -38.35
C ALA A 114 -25.43 -3.28 -39.34
N ALA A 115 -25.27 -3.53 -40.64
CA ALA A 115 -25.66 -2.58 -41.67
C ALA A 115 -27.19 -2.43 -41.80
N GLN A 116 -27.94 -3.51 -41.60
CA GLN A 116 -29.40 -3.50 -41.67
C GLN A 116 -30.03 -2.82 -40.44
N LEU A 117 -29.49 -3.07 -39.26
CA LEU A 117 -29.86 -2.39 -38.02
C LEU A 117 -29.54 -0.89 -38.10
N ALA A 118 -28.42 -0.52 -38.72
CA ALA A 118 -28.05 0.88 -38.95
C ALA A 118 -28.89 1.57 -40.04
N THR A 119 -29.82 0.85 -40.69
CA THR A 119 -30.67 1.32 -41.81
C THR A 119 -29.91 1.75 -43.07
N VAL A 120 -28.59 1.56 -43.10
CA VAL A 120 -27.72 1.87 -44.25
C VAL A 120 -27.86 0.80 -45.34
N GLY A 121 -28.06 -0.47 -44.92
CA GLY A 121 -28.08 -1.63 -45.81
C GLY A 121 -26.70 -1.97 -46.39
N THR A 122 -26.61 -3.08 -47.15
CA THR A 122 -25.39 -3.43 -47.90
C THR A 122 -25.74 -3.89 -49.31
N SER A 123 -24.92 -3.53 -50.29
CA SER A 123 -25.01 -4.07 -51.65
C SER A 123 -24.18 -5.36 -51.83
N GLN A 124 -23.28 -5.66 -50.89
CA GLN A 124 -22.36 -6.80 -50.97
C GLN A 124 -23.01 -8.13 -50.58
N LEU A 125 -24.07 -8.09 -49.77
CA LEU A 125 -24.83 -9.24 -49.33
C LEU A 125 -26.32 -8.94 -49.51
N SER A 126 -27.03 -9.76 -50.29
CA SER A 126 -28.47 -9.57 -50.55
C SER A 126 -29.26 -10.87 -50.37
N PRO A 127 -30.39 -10.85 -49.63
CA PRO A 127 -31.23 -12.03 -49.43
C PRO A 127 -32.02 -12.42 -50.69
N ASN A 128 -31.98 -13.71 -51.05
CA ASN A 128 -32.69 -14.27 -52.21
C ASN A 128 -34.11 -14.77 -51.91
N THR A 129 -34.47 -14.96 -50.63
CA THR A 129 -35.79 -15.47 -50.23
C THR A 129 -36.67 -14.39 -49.61
N ASP A 130 -37.99 -14.49 -49.81
CA ASP A 130 -38.95 -13.52 -49.27
C ASP A 130 -38.94 -13.50 -47.73
N LEU A 131 -38.68 -14.64 -47.09
CA LEU A 131 -38.54 -14.74 -45.64
C LEU A 131 -37.37 -13.90 -45.12
N LEU A 132 -36.19 -14.00 -45.74
CA LEU A 132 -35.00 -13.27 -45.31
C LEU A 132 -35.12 -11.76 -45.61
N ARG A 133 -35.81 -11.40 -46.69
CA ARG A 133 -36.17 -10.00 -46.99
C ARG A 133 -37.13 -9.41 -45.96
N ALA A 134 -38.14 -10.17 -45.55
CA ALA A 134 -39.04 -9.75 -44.49
C ALA A 134 -38.30 -9.62 -43.15
N LEU A 135 -37.39 -10.55 -42.84
CA LEU A 135 -36.57 -10.51 -41.63
C LEU A 135 -35.64 -9.28 -41.61
N SER A 136 -35.02 -8.93 -42.74
CA SER A 136 -34.17 -7.74 -42.83
C SER A 136 -34.98 -6.44 -42.68
N ILE A 137 -36.20 -6.38 -43.21
CA ILE A 137 -37.12 -5.24 -42.99
C ILE A 137 -37.49 -5.12 -41.51
N LEU A 138 -37.82 -6.24 -40.86
CA LEU A 138 -38.13 -6.28 -39.43
C LEU A 138 -36.95 -5.84 -38.57
N GLU A 139 -35.72 -6.24 -38.93
CA GLU A 139 -34.51 -5.80 -38.25
C GLU A 139 -34.32 -4.28 -38.35
N SER A 140 -34.50 -3.68 -39.53
CA SER A 140 -34.42 -2.22 -39.69
C SER A 140 -35.50 -1.50 -38.89
N LEU A 141 -36.74 -2.01 -38.87
CA LEU A 141 -37.82 -1.44 -38.05
C LEU A 141 -37.48 -1.52 -36.56
N ASN A 142 -36.93 -2.66 -36.12
CA ASN A 142 -36.50 -2.86 -34.75
C ASN A 142 -35.34 -1.92 -34.37
N GLY A 143 -34.46 -1.58 -35.31
CA GLY A 143 -33.42 -0.55 -35.12
C GLY A 143 -33.99 0.83 -34.79
N VAL A 144 -35.06 1.25 -35.48
CA VAL A 144 -35.75 2.52 -35.20
C VAL A 144 -36.42 2.52 -33.82
N VAL A 145 -37.12 1.42 -33.48
CA VAL A 145 -37.75 1.28 -32.15
C VAL A 145 -36.70 1.27 -31.05
N LEU A 146 -35.59 0.55 -31.24
CA LEU A 146 -34.48 0.49 -30.30
C LEU A 146 -33.88 1.88 -30.05
N LEU A 147 -33.68 2.68 -31.11
CA LEU A 147 -33.17 4.05 -30.98
C LEU A 147 -34.13 4.94 -30.18
N SER A 148 -35.45 4.81 -30.38
CA SER A 148 -36.45 5.52 -29.57
C SER A 148 -36.39 5.12 -28.10
N LEU A 149 -36.29 3.82 -27.80
CA LEU A 149 -36.20 3.32 -26.42
C LEU A 149 -34.88 3.73 -25.73
N ILE A 150 -33.77 3.74 -26.46
CA ILE A 150 -32.49 4.28 -25.97
C ILE A 150 -32.63 5.76 -25.60
N LEU A 151 -33.30 6.56 -26.43
CA LEU A 151 -33.53 7.97 -26.13
C LEU A 151 -34.42 8.14 -24.89
N THR A 152 -35.51 7.37 -24.77
CA THR A 152 -36.39 7.38 -23.59
C THR A 152 -35.61 7.05 -22.32
N PHE A 153 -34.79 6.00 -22.35
CA PHE A 153 -33.92 5.61 -21.23
C PHE A 153 -32.91 6.70 -20.86
N LEU A 154 -32.28 7.31 -21.86
CA LEU A 154 -31.30 8.39 -21.64
C LEU A 154 -31.96 9.60 -20.97
N LEU A 155 -33.09 10.07 -21.49
CA LEU A 155 -33.82 11.22 -20.93
C LEU A 155 -34.28 10.94 -19.50
N GLY A 156 -34.82 9.75 -19.25
CA GLY A 156 -35.26 9.34 -17.92
C GLY A 156 -34.14 9.37 -16.88
N ILE A 157 -32.92 8.92 -17.21
CA ILE A 157 -31.77 9.05 -16.29
C ILE A 157 -31.45 10.51 -15.97
N TYR A 158 -31.49 11.40 -16.96
CA TYR A 158 -31.24 12.83 -16.74
C TYR A 158 -32.32 13.48 -15.85
N ASP A 159 -33.58 13.05 -15.95
CA ASP A 159 -34.67 13.53 -15.10
C ASP A 159 -34.44 13.12 -13.62
N VAL A 160 -33.96 11.90 -13.36
CA VAL A 160 -33.59 11.48 -11.99
C VAL A 160 -32.45 12.34 -11.43
N ILE A 161 -31.42 12.59 -12.24
CA ILE A 161 -30.27 13.42 -11.84
C ILE A 161 -30.71 14.87 -11.57
N SER A 162 -31.62 15.40 -12.39
CA SER A 162 -32.22 16.72 -12.20
C SER A 162 -33.01 16.79 -10.90
N SER A 163 -33.81 15.77 -10.60
CA SER A 163 -34.58 15.65 -9.35
C SER A 163 -33.67 15.61 -8.12
N LEU A 164 -32.56 14.85 -8.18
CA LEU A 164 -31.55 14.84 -7.12
C LEU A 164 -30.92 16.21 -6.92
N ARG A 165 -30.63 16.92 -8.01
CA ARG A 165 -30.04 18.28 -7.96
C ARG A 165 -31.00 19.27 -7.31
N ALA A 166 -32.28 19.21 -7.68
CA ALA A 166 -33.34 20.04 -7.10
C ALA A 166 -33.46 19.79 -5.60
N LEU A 167 -33.53 18.51 -5.19
CA LEU A 167 -33.57 18.13 -3.78
C LEU A 167 -32.34 18.62 -3.01
N SER A 168 -31.14 18.40 -3.53
CA SER A 168 -29.90 18.87 -2.89
C SER A 168 -29.85 20.41 -2.75
N ALA A 169 -30.44 21.15 -3.68
CA ALA A 169 -30.46 22.61 -3.65
C ALA A 169 -31.38 23.18 -2.55
N GLN A 170 -32.34 22.40 -2.03
CA GLN A 170 -33.23 22.81 -0.94
C GLN A 170 -32.47 23.03 0.38
N PHE A 171 -31.32 22.38 0.57
CA PHE A 171 -30.64 22.30 1.87
C PHE A 171 -29.45 23.27 2.04
N PHE A 172 -29.46 24.40 1.33
CA PHE A 172 -28.33 25.32 1.33
C PHE A 172 -28.09 26.00 2.69
N SER A 173 -26.88 25.84 3.25
CA SER A 173 -26.40 26.55 4.44
C SER A 173 -25.17 27.40 4.08
N ALA A 174 -25.05 28.61 4.62
CA ALA A 174 -23.98 29.58 4.29
C ALA A 174 -22.55 29.22 4.80
N GLY A 175 -22.28 27.96 5.13
CA GLY A 175 -20.96 27.48 5.60
C GLY A 175 -20.30 26.49 4.64
N THR A 176 -18.97 26.35 4.71
CA THR A 176 -18.22 25.34 3.97
C THR A 176 -18.39 23.95 4.56
N GLY A 177 -18.87 23.01 3.74
CA GLY A 177 -18.83 21.59 4.03
C GLY A 177 -20.19 20.89 3.91
N VAL A 178 -20.28 19.74 4.56
CA VAL A 178 -21.47 18.89 4.68
C VAL A 178 -22.40 19.62 5.68
N GLY A 179 -23.12 20.65 5.20
CA GLY A 179 -23.84 21.66 6.00
C GLY A 179 -24.66 21.14 7.16
N GLU A 180 -24.79 21.88 8.25
CA GLU A 180 -25.58 21.42 9.41
C GLU A 180 -27.08 21.38 9.06
N PRO A 181 -27.78 20.24 9.26
CA PRO A 181 -29.19 20.10 8.88
C PRO A 181 -30.08 21.17 9.50
N ILE A 182 -29.89 21.44 10.80
CA ILE A 182 -30.68 22.42 11.53
C ILE A 182 -30.32 23.84 11.10
N ALA A 183 -29.03 24.14 10.85
CA ALA A 183 -28.61 25.45 10.34
C ALA A 183 -29.22 25.80 8.98
N SER A 184 -29.54 24.82 8.13
CA SER A 184 -30.22 25.06 6.85
C SER A 184 -31.65 25.61 7.01
N LEU A 185 -32.27 25.41 8.19
CA LEU A 185 -33.60 25.92 8.49
C LEU A 185 -33.61 27.40 8.90
N LYS A 186 -32.45 27.98 9.23
CA LYS A 186 -32.33 29.37 9.72
C LYS A 186 -33.10 30.42 8.90
N PRO A 187 -33.15 30.38 7.55
CA PRO A 187 -33.93 31.33 6.75
C PRO A 187 -35.44 31.30 7.03
N TYR A 188 -35.98 30.16 7.47
CA TYR A 188 -37.41 29.94 7.73
C TYR A 188 -37.83 30.30 9.16
N PHE A 189 -36.89 30.72 10.01
CA PHE A 189 -37.14 31.14 11.39
C PHE A 189 -36.70 32.59 11.67
N PRO A 190 -37.18 33.61 10.91
CA PRO A 190 -36.83 34.99 11.19
C PRO A 190 -37.40 35.43 12.54
N GLY A 191 -36.52 35.70 13.51
CA GLY A 191 -36.92 36.16 14.84
C GLY A 191 -37.54 35.09 15.74
N GLY A 192 -37.34 33.80 15.43
CA GLY A 192 -37.86 32.68 16.22
C GLY A 192 -39.21 32.13 15.77
N GLU A 193 -39.91 32.83 14.87
CA GLU A 193 -41.20 32.39 14.31
C GLU A 193 -41.01 31.70 12.96
N SER A 194 -41.75 30.61 12.73
CA SER A 194 -41.76 29.91 11.44
C SER A 194 -42.46 30.73 10.36
N ARG A 195 -41.79 30.96 9.23
CA ARG A 195 -42.37 31.59 8.02
C ARG A 195 -42.11 30.75 6.79
N ASP A 196 -43.15 30.49 6.00
CA ASP A 196 -43.13 29.70 4.75
C ASP A 196 -42.48 28.30 4.89
N LEU A 197 -42.45 27.75 6.11
CA LEU A 197 -41.87 26.44 6.39
C LEU A 197 -42.67 25.33 5.69
N ASP A 198 -44.01 25.41 5.69
CA ASP A 198 -44.88 24.44 5.03
C ASP A 198 -44.59 24.31 3.53
N SER A 199 -44.56 25.44 2.81
CA SER A 199 -44.19 25.48 1.38
C SER A 199 -42.80 24.89 1.09
N HIS A 200 -41.84 25.10 1.99
CA HIS A 200 -40.52 24.50 1.86
C HIS A 200 -40.56 22.98 2.05
N LEU A 201 -41.29 22.50 3.06
CA LEU A 201 -41.46 21.07 3.34
C LEU A 201 -42.22 20.35 2.22
N GLU A 202 -43.24 20.98 1.62
CA GLU A 202 -43.91 20.48 0.42
C GLU A 202 -42.92 20.35 -0.74
N SER A 203 -42.11 21.38 -1.01
CA SER A 203 -41.10 21.34 -2.07
C SER A 203 -40.04 20.24 -1.85
N VAL A 204 -39.62 20.03 -0.60
CA VAL A 204 -38.71 18.93 -0.22
C VAL A 204 -39.38 17.57 -0.42
N SER A 205 -40.65 17.41 -0.01
CA SER A 205 -41.44 16.20 -0.21
C SER A 205 -41.60 15.85 -1.69
N ASP A 206 -41.97 16.83 -2.53
CA ASP A 206 -42.21 16.61 -3.96
C ASP A 206 -40.93 16.25 -4.72
N THR A 207 -39.83 16.97 -4.43
CA THR A 207 -38.54 16.69 -5.06
C THR A 207 -37.93 15.37 -4.59
N PHE A 208 -38.12 15.01 -3.31
CA PHE A 208 -37.70 13.71 -2.78
C PHE A 208 -38.53 12.58 -3.39
N GLY A 209 -39.86 12.72 -3.45
CA GLY A 209 -40.77 11.76 -4.09
C GLY A 209 -40.39 11.51 -5.55
N SER A 210 -40.21 12.58 -6.33
CA SER A 210 -39.79 12.52 -7.74
C SER A 210 -38.46 11.79 -7.92
N TYR A 211 -37.50 12.03 -7.02
CA TYR A 211 -36.23 11.32 -7.04
C TYR A 211 -36.41 9.82 -6.70
N THR A 212 -37.20 9.49 -5.68
CA THR A 212 -37.42 8.10 -5.27
C THR A 212 -38.09 7.27 -6.36
N ASP A 213 -39.09 7.84 -7.03
CA ASP A 213 -39.79 7.19 -8.14
C ASP A 213 -38.87 7.07 -9.36
N GLY A 214 -38.08 8.10 -9.63
CA GLY A 214 -37.08 8.08 -10.69
C GLY A 214 -36.02 6.99 -10.52
N VAL A 215 -35.50 6.78 -9.31
CA VAL A 215 -34.51 5.73 -9.03
C VAL A 215 -35.10 4.33 -9.15
N ARG A 216 -36.39 4.15 -8.86
CA ARG A 216 -37.11 2.87 -9.08
C ARG A 216 -37.22 2.54 -10.57
N LEU A 217 -37.63 3.52 -11.37
CA LEU A 217 -37.72 3.39 -12.83
C LEU A 217 -36.34 3.19 -13.48
N HIS A 218 -35.35 3.99 -13.06
CA HIS A 218 -34.01 4.01 -13.65
C HIS A 218 -32.93 3.75 -12.61
N HIS A 219 -32.81 2.47 -12.23
CA HIS A 219 -31.85 1.97 -11.25
C HIS A 219 -30.39 2.39 -11.54
N SER A 220 -30.02 2.58 -12.80
CA SER A 220 -28.68 3.04 -13.19
C SER A 220 -28.34 4.43 -12.66
N ALA A 221 -29.34 5.29 -12.46
CA ALA A 221 -29.15 6.65 -11.92
C ALA A 221 -28.71 6.64 -10.45
N TYR A 222 -28.92 5.53 -9.73
CA TYR A 222 -28.45 5.38 -8.35
C TYR A 222 -26.93 5.56 -8.22
N TYR A 223 -26.15 5.06 -9.19
CA TYR A 223 -24.68 5.16 -9.19
C TYR A 223 -24.15 6.52 -9.64
N PHE A 224 -25.02 7.52 -9.77
CA PHE A 224 -24.62 8.87 -10.16
C PHE A 224 -23.68 9.52 -9.13
N GLN A 225 -22.63 10.13 -9.65
CA GLN A 225 -21.60 10.81 -8.87
C GLN A 225 -21.32 12.18 -9.49
N SER A 226 -21.71 13.25 -8.80
CA SER A 226 -21.41 14.61 -9.26
C SER A 226 -19.95 15.02 -9.00
N GLY A 227 -19.27 14.34 -8.06
CA GLY A 227 -17.98 14.77 -7.51
C GLY A 227 -18.04 16.12 -6.79
N ARG A 228 -19.21 16.52 -6.28
CA ARG A 228 -19.44 17.62 -5.33
C ARG A 228 -20.22 17.05 -4.14
N ASP A 229 -19.75 17.31 -2.93
CA ASP A 229 -20.35 16.75 -1.71
C ASP A 229 -21.82 17.17 -1.53
N THR A 230 -22.11 18.45 -1.78
CA THR A 230 -23.46 19.02 -1.68
C THR A 230 -24.41 18.55 -2.78
N PHE A 231 -23.93 17.91 -3.85
CA PHE A 231 -24.77 17.34 -4.89
C PHE A 231 -24.61 15.82 -4.92
N SER A 232 -25.03 15.18 -3.83
CA SER A 232 -24.92 13.74 -3.66
C SER A 232 -26.10 13.18 -2.87
N LEU A 233 -26.47 11.92 -3.16
CA LEU A 233 -27.52 11.23 -2.41
C LEU A 233 -27.21 11.09 -0.90
N PRO A 234 -25.99 10.71 -0.48
CA PRO A 234 -25.63 10.67 0.94
C PRO A 234 -25.88 11.99 1.68
N TYR A 235 -25.57 13.12 1.01
CA TYR A 235 -25.81 14.45 1.55
C TYR A 235 -27.31 14.72 1.71
N SER A 236 -28.11 14.52 0.67
CA SER A 236 -29.57 14.77 0.71
C SER A 236 -30.27 13.92 1.77
N ILE A 237 -29.92 12.63 1.90
CA ILE A 237 -30.49 11.73 2.93
C ILE A 237 -30.16 12.25 4.34
N ARG A 238 -28.93 12.71 4.57
CA ARG A 238 -28.52 13.22 5.88
C ARG A 238 -29.23 14.53 6.22
N MET A 239 -29.31 15.48 5.28
CA MET A 239 -30.00 16.75 5.48
C MET A 239 -31.47 16.51 5.80
N LEU A 240 -32.12 15.66 4.99
CA LEU A 240 -33.52 15.31 5.19
C LEU A 240 -33.76 14.65 6.55
N ALA A 241 -32.95 13.66 6.93
CA ALA A 241 -33.07 13.00 8.23
C ALA A 241 -32.83 13.95 9.41
N GLY A 242 -31.87 14.88 9.29
CA GLY A 242 -31.59 15.86 10.33
C GLY A 242 -32.71 16.89 10.48
N ILE A 243 -33.31 17.35 9.38
CA ILE A 243 -34.47 18.26 9.38
C ILE A 243 -35.70 17.57 9.98
N ILE A 244 -36.02 16.34 9.56
CA ILE A 244 -37.11 15.55 10.15
C ILE A 244 -36.86 15.34 11.64
N GLY A 245 -35.62 14.97 12.01
CA GLY A 245 -35.18 14.76 13.38
C GLY A 245 -35.37 16.00 14.27
N GLY A 246 -34.93 17.16 13.78
CA GLY A 246 -35.01 18.44 14.48
C GLY A 246 -36.43 18.98 14.59
N LEU A 247 -37.18 19.01 13.49
CA LEU A 247 -38.55 19.56 13.48
C LEU A 247 -39.53 18.71 14.30
N ARG A 248 -39.42 17.37 14.23
CA ARG A 248 -40.38 16.47 14.88
C ARG A 248 -40.08 16.18 16.35
N TRP A 249 -38.80 16.09 16.73
CA TRP A 249 -38.41 15.72 18.10
C TRP A 249 -37.51 16.73 18.81
N GLY A 250 -36.99 17.75 18.11
CA GLY A 250 -36.14 18.79 18.70
C GLY A 250 -36.92 19.90 19.44
N LEU A 251 -38.24 19.93 19.30
CA LEU A 251 -39.14 20.85 20.01
C LEU A 251 -40.24 20.06 20.77
N PRO A 252 -40.84 20.63 21.83
CA PRO A 252 -41.92 19.98 22.56
C PRO A 252 -43.11 19.69 21.64
N GLY A 253 -43.82 18.59 21.86
CA GLY A 253 -44.91 18.14 20.97
C GLY A 253 -46.09 19.12 20.82
N GLN A 254 -46.21 20.11 21.70
CA GLN A 254 -47.22 21.18 21.64
C GLN A 254 -46.82 22.35 20.72
N ASN A 255 -45.57 22.40 20.25
CA ASN A 255 -45.08 23.46 19.38
C ASN A 255 -45.71 23.34 17.98
N PRO A 256 -46.28 24.42 17.40
CA PRO A 256 -46.86 24.40 16.05
C PRO A 256 -45.93 23.81 14.97
N VAL A 257 -44.62 24.08 15.08
CA VAL A 257 -43.59 23.61 14.15
C VAL A 257 -43.47 22.08 14.14
N ALA A 258 -43.68 21.42 15.29
CA ALA A 258 -43.65 19.96 15.40
C ALA A 258 -44.94 19.30 14.88
N GLN A 259 -45.99 20.10 14.66
CA GLN A 259 -47.32 19.65 14.22
C GLN A 259 -47.61 19.95 12.74
N GLU A 260 -46.62 20.42 11.98
CA GLU A 260 -46.77 20.68 10.54
C GLU A 260 -47.26 19.41 9.81
N PRO A 261 -48.34 19.51 9.01
CA PRO A 261 -49.03 18.35 8.43
C PRO A 261 -48.16 17.58 7.42
N THR A 262 -47.19 18.25 6.80
CA THR A 262 -46.27 17.69 5.80
C THR A 262 -45.13 16.85 6.41
N LEU A 263 -44.84 16.99 7.71
CA LEU A 263 -43.76 16.24 8.38
C LEU A 263 -44.04 14.74 8.50
N GLN A 264 -45.29 14.37 8.78
CA GLN A 264 -45.70 12.97 8.89
C GLN A 264 -45.57 12.20 7.55
N PRO A 265 -46.12 12.68 6.42
CA PRO A 265 -45.94 12.01 5.13
C PRO A 265 -44.47 12.02 4.68
N LEU A 266 -43.72 13.11 4.92
CA LEU A 266 -42.29 13.16 4.60
C LEU A 266 -41.48 12.10 5.38
N THR A 267 -41.77 11.92 6.67
CA THR A 267 -41.13 10.87 7.46
C THR A 267 -41.45 9.47 6.91
N ALA A 268 -42.72 9.22 6.55
CA ALA A 268 -43.14 7.95 5.99
C ALA A 268 -42.51 7.69 4.60
N GLN A 269 -42.34 8.72 3.76
CA GLN A 269 -41.63 8.61 2.49
C GLN A 269 -40.16 8.22 2.71
N PHE A 270 -39.48 8.87 3.66
CA PHE A 270 -38.09 8.55 4.01
C PHE A 270 -37.93 7.10 4.47
N GLU A 271 -38.81 6.63 5.37
CA GLU A 271 -38.80 5.25 5.88
C GLU A 271 -39.09 4.23 4.77
N LYS A 272 -40.04 4.50 3.87
CA LYS A 272 -40.32 3.64 2.71
C LYS A 272 -39.14 3.56 1.75
N PHE A 273 -38.45 4.68 1.52
CA PHE A 273 -37.24 4.68 0.70
C PHE A 273 -36.11 3.87 1.35
N GLN A 274 -35.94 4.01 2.67
CA GLN A 274 -35.00 3.20 3.43
C GLN A 274 -35.31 1.69 3.32
N GLN A 275 -36.58 1.30 3.47
CA GLN A 275 -37.02 -0.10 3.35
C GLN A 275 -36.76 -0.67 1.95
N TYR A 276 -37.01 0.12 0.90
CA TYR A 276 -36.71 -0.25 -0.49
C TYR A 276 -35.21 -0.47 -0.72
N MET A 277 -34.36 0.40 -0.17
CA MET A 277 -32.91 0.31 -0.34
C MET A 277 -32.24 -0.76 0.54
N HIS A 278 -32.87 -1.18 1.65
CA HIS A 278 -32.32 -2.16 2.59
C HIS A 278 -31.84 -3.48 1.93
N PRO A 279 -32.65 -4.20 1.12
CA PRO A 279 -32.20 -5.43 0.45
C PRO A 279 -31.07 -5.20 -0.57
N LEU A 280 -31.00 -4.01 -1.16
CA LEU A 280 -29.96 -3.64 -2.14
C LEU A 280 -28.60 -3.37 -1.44
N LEU A 281 -28.62 -2.80 -0.24
CA LEU A 281 -27.43 -2.33 0.47
C LEU A 281 -26.85 -3.32 1.50
N LYS A 282 -27.58 -4.39 1.85
CA LYS A 282 -27.11 -5.52 2.69
C LYS A 282 -26.39 -5.11 3.99
N TRP A 283 -26.88 -4.12 4.73
CA TRP A 283 -26.29 -3.77 6.04
C TRP A 283 -26.77 -4.71 7.16
N GLN A 284 -25.96 -4.88 8.21
CA GLN A 284 -26.10 -6.00 9.15
C GLN A 284 -26.84 -5.68 10.46
N SER A 285 -26.92 -4.42 10.89
CA SER A 285 -27.53 -4.05 12.19
C SER A 285 -28.81 -3.25 11.99
N THR A 286 -29.95 -3.88 12.27
CA THR A 286 -31.24 -3.19 12.49
C THR A 286 -31.59 -3.09 13.97
N ALA A 287 -30.78 -3.67 14.87
CA ALA A 287 -30.99 -3.61 16.31
C ALA A 287 -30.67 -2.19 16.80
N VAL A 288 -31.70 -1.49 17.27
CA VAL A 288 -31.58 -0.18 17.90
C VAL A 288 -30.90 -0.35 19.27
N PRO A 289 -29.98 0.55 19.67
CA PRO A 289 -29.40 0.54 21.01
C PRO A 289 -30.49 0.57 22.10
N GLU A 290 -30.24 -0.08 23.23
CA GLU A 290 -31.14 0.03 24.39
C GLU A 290 -31.19 1.48 24.87
N THR A 291 -32.40 1.95 25.20
CA THR A 291 -32.59 3.29 25.74
C THR A 291 -32.06 3.37 27.16
N VAL A 292 -31.38 4.47 27.47
CA VAL A 292 -30.98 4.82 28.83
C VAL A 292 -32.21 4.92 29.75
N THR A 293 -32.05 4.63 31.05
CA THR A 293 -33.14 4.78 32.03
C THR A 293 -33.53 6.26 32.19
N LEU A 294 -34.76 6.54 32.64
CA LEU A 294 -35.22 7.91 32.88
C LEU A 294 -34.32 8.67 33.87
N ASP A 295 -33.84 7.97 34.91
CA ASP A 295 -33.00 8.56 35.95
C ASP A 295 -31.60 8.92 35.44
N ASP A 296 -30.99 8.03 34.65
CA ASP A 296 -29.69 8.26 34.02
C ASP A 296 -29.78 9.37 32.95
N PHE A 297 -30.85 9.38 32.17
CA PHE A 297 -31.14 10.46 31.20
C PHE A 297 -31.28 11.81 31.91
N ALA A 298 -32.03 11.86 33.02
CA ALA A 298 -32.20 13.08 33.81
C ALA A 298 -30.89 13.53 34.46
N ALA A 299 -30.04 12.60 34.92
CA ALA A 299 -28.72 12.89 35.46
C ALA A 299 -27.79 13.51 34.41
N GLN A 300 -27.75 12.93 33.21
CA GLN A 300 -26.94 13.44 32.09
C GLN A 300 -27.46 14.78 31.58
N LEU A 301 -28.78 14.96 31.47
CA LEU A 301 -29.39 16.23 31.08
C LEU A 301 -29.04 17.35 32.06
N ARG A 302 -29.08 17.08 33.38
CA ARG A 302 -28.65 18.04 34.42
C ARG A 302 -27.16 18.36 34.34
N ALA A 303 -26.32 17.36 34.05
CA ALA A 303 -24.89 17.55 33.85
C ALA A 303 -24.62 18.49 32.66
N GLU A 304 -25.28 18.24 31.52
CA GLU A 304 -25.13 19.07 30.31
C GLU A 304 -25.71 20.47 30.48
N ALA A 305 -26.84 20.64 31.18
CA ALA A 305 -27.41 21.93 31.52
C ALA A 305 -26.48 22.74 32.46
N GLY A 306 -25.89 22.09 33.47
CA GLY A 306 -24.94 22.71 34.40
C GLY A 306 -23.61 23.12 33.74
N HIS A 307 -23.18 22.43 32.68
CA HIS A 307 -22.00 22.83 31.89
C HIS A 307 -22.19 24.13 31.10
N ALA A 308 -23.42 24.50 30.75
CA ALA A 308 -23.71 25.77 30.07
C ALA A 308 -23.55 26.98 31.00
N GLU A 309 -23.91 26.86 32.28
CA GLU A 309 -23.71 27.92 33.28
C GLU A 309 -22.25 27.99 33.77
N ARG A 310 -21.55 26.85 33.86
CA ARG A 310 -20.13 26.77 34.27
C ARG A 310 -19.14 27.18 33.18
N ARG A 311 -19.58 27.41 31.94
CA ARG A 311 -18.74 27.92 30.83
C ARG A 311 -18.12 29.31 31.13
N ARG A 312 -18.65 30.04 32.11
CA ARG A 312 -18.08 31.31 32.63
C ARG A 312 -17.02 31.14 33.72
N SER A 313 -16.87 29.94 34.30
CA SER A 313 -16.04 29.70 35.49
C SER A 313 -15.06 28.55 35.27
N ARG A 314 -13.79 28.94 35.19
CA ARG A 314 -12.57 28.14 34.99
C ARG A 314 -12.54 26.80 35.76
N ARG A 315 -12.02 25.76 35.09
CA ARG A 315 -11.45 24.48 35.59
C ARG A 315 -12.35 23.67 36.53
N ILE A 316 -12.61 22.38 36.21
CA ILE A 316 -12.46 21.20 37.10
C ILE A 316 -13.24 19.97 36.58
N ARG A 317 -12.57 18.81 36.71
CA ARG A 317 -13.01 17.39 36.72
C ARG A 317 -13.75 16.82 35.50
N LEU A 318 -13.07 15.91 34.80
CA LEU A 318 -13.68 14.93 33.90
C LEU A 318 -14.52 13.95 34.73
N GLN A 319 -15.84 14.10 34.70
CA GLN A 319 -16.79 13.04 35.05
C GLN A 319 -17.06 12.16 33.82
N ASP A 320 -17.51 10.93 34.05
CA ASP A 320 -17.72 9.90 33.04
C ASP A 320 -18.46 10.40 31.79
N PRO A 321 -18.05 9.95 30.59
CA PRO A 321 -18.76 10.29 29.37
C PRO A 321 -20.13 9.60 29.42
N GLY A 322 -21.19 10.38 29.61
CA GLY A 322 -22.57 9.90 29.47
C GLY A 322 -22.86 9.33 28.08
N ASP A 323 -24.04 8.75 27.89
CA ASP A 323 -24.44 8.11 26.64
C ASP A 323 -24.35 9.10 25.45
N PRO A 324 -23.69 8.74 24.34
CA PRO A 324 -23.48 9.63 23.20
C PRO A 324 -24.79 10.00 22.47
N TRP A 325 -25.83 9.17 22.54
CA TRP A 325 -27.14 9.46 21.95
C TRP A 325 -27.91 10.49 22.76
N VAL A 326 -27.79 10.47 24.08
CA VAL A 326 -28.39 11.49 24.95
C VAL A 326 -27.74 12.84 24.66
N ALA A 327 -26.41 12.91 24.59
CA ALA A 327 -25.69 14.14 24.23
C ALA A 327 -26.12 14.69 22.85
N ARG A 328 -26.28 13.81 21.86
CA ARG A 328 -26.75 14.20 20.52
C ARG A 328 -28.21 14.69 20.54
N PHE A 329 -29.08 14.06 21.31
CA PHE A 329 -30.47 14.50 21.48
C PHE A 329 -30.54 15.89 22.11
N VAL A 330 -29.75 16.13 23.17
CA VAL A 330 -29.64 17.44 23.82
C VAL A 330 -29.12 18.50 22.85
N GLN A 331 -28.11 18.19 22.05
CA GLN A 331 -27.60 19.09 21.02
C GLN A 331 -28.67 19.47 20.00
N VAL A 332 -29.39 18.49 19.42
CA VAL A 332 -30.47 18.72 18.45
C VAL A 332 -31.56 19.62 19.03
N ASN A 333 -31.97 19.37 20.28
CA ASN A 333 -32.97 20.19 20.97
C ASN A 333 -32.44 21.61 21.21
N ARG A 334 -31.18 21.77 21.60
CA ARG A 334 -30.57 23.07 21.82
C ARG A 334 -30.51 23.90 20.55
N GLU A 335 -30.04 23.33 19.44
CA GLU A 335 -29.96 24.01 18.15
C GLU A 335 -31.35 24.44 17.66
N MET A 336 -32.38 23.60 17.84
CA MET A 336 -33.77 23.96 17.54
C MET A 336 -34.33 25.03 18.50
N GLY A 337 -33.96 24.98 19.77
CA GLY A 337 -34.31 26.01 20.76
C GLY A 337 -33.70 27.36 20.42
N GLU A 338 -32.45 27.38 19.95
CA GLU A 338 -31.76 28.59 19.47
C GLU A 338 -32.44 29.18 18.22
N LEU A 339 -32.90 28.33 17.29
CA LEU A 339 -33.64 28.77 16.10
C LEU A 339 -35.03 29.35 16.41
N THR A 340 -35.74 28.75 17.36
CA THR A 340 -37.13 29.14 17.72
C THR A 340 -37.21 30.11 18.90
N ALA A 341 -36.07 30.48 19.49
CA ALA A 341 -35.99 31.22 20.74
C ALA A 341 -36.78 30.56 21.90
N THR A 342 -36.80 29.23 21.96
CA THR A 342 -37.49 28.43 23.00
C THR A 342 -36.51 27.61 23.84
N VAL A 343 -36.94 27.15 25.02
CA VAL A 343 -36.17 26.25 25.89
C VAL A 343 -36.83 24.86 25.91
N PRO A 344 -36.47 23.96 24.97
CA PRO A 344 -37.24 22.73 24.71
C PRO A 344 -37.05 21.60 25.73
N LEU A 345 -36.12 21.71 26.69
CA LEU A 345 -35.75 20.64 27.63
C LEU A 345 -36.22 20.91 29.07
N THR A 346 -37.32 21.65 29.25
CA THR A 346 -37.85 22.04 30.56
C THR A 346 -38.59 20.91 31.29
N ASP A 347 -39.36 20.09 30.56
CA ASP A 347 -40.03 18.90 31.10
C ASP A 347 -39.20 17.64 30.78
N VAL A 348 -38.62 17.04 31.80
CA VAL A 348 -37.73 15.87 31.68
C VAL A 348 -38.48 14.62 31.22
N ALA A 349 -39.73 14.43 31.68
CA ALA A 349 -40.51 13.24 31.32
C ALA A 349 -40.96 13.30 29.86
N GLU A 350 -41.37 14.49 29.40
CA GLU A 350 -41.71 14.74 28.00
C GLU A 350 -40.46 14.63 27.09
N ALA A 351 -39.33 15.20 27.52
CA ALA A 351 -38.06 15.09 26.79
C ALA A 351 -37.57 13.64 26.67
N TYR A 352 -37.74 12.83 27.72
CA TYR A 352 -37.43 11.40 27.68
C TYR A 352 -38.34 10.64 26.71
N ALA A 353 -39.65 10.91 26.71
CA ALA A 353 -40.58 10.30 25.77
C ALA A 353 -40.22 10.64 24.32
N ARG A 354 -39.81 11.88 24.04
CA ARG A 354 -39.29 12.28 22.72
C ARG A 354 -37.97 11.58 22.38
N TYR A 355 -37.03 11.48 23.31
CA TYR A 355 -35.77 10.75 23.12
C TYR A 355 -36.00 9.27 22.76
N ALA A 356 -36.90 8.59 23.48
CA ALA A 356 -37.24 7.19 23.23
C ALA A 356 -37.85 6.97 21.83
N GLN A 357 -38.61 7.94 21.31
CA GLN A 357 -39.17 7.89 19.95
C GLN A 357 -38.16 8.30 18.87
N TRP A 358 -37.27 9.24 19.19
CA TRP A 358 -36.25 9.76 18.27
C TRP A 358 -35.12 8.75 18.03
N LEU A 359 -34.69 8.02 19.05
CA LEU A 359 -33.53 7.12 18.98
C LEU A 359 -33.63 6.07 17.85
N PRO A 360 -34.75 5.31 17.69
CA PRO A 360 -34.90 4.38 16.57
C PRO A 360 -34.75 5.05 15.20
N PHE A 361 -35.42 6.19 15.00
CA PHE A 361 -35.35 6.94 13.74
C PHE A 361 -33.93 7.44 13.46
N ALA A 362 -33.30 8.08 14.44
CA ALA A 362 -31.96 8.65 14.30
C ALA A 362 -30.89 7.57 14.06
N TYR A 363 -31.02 6.42 14.73
CA TYR A 363 -30.15 5.26 14.51
C TYR A 363 -30.31 4.71 13.10
N HIS A 364 -31.53 4.44 12.66
CA HIS A 364 -31.80 3.92 11.32
C HIS A 364 -31.36 4.87 10.21
N ALA A 365 -31.64 6.17 10.34
CA ALA A 365 -31.19 7.18 9.40
C ALA A 365 -29.66 7.25 9.32
N GLN A 366 -28.96 7.13 10.45
CA GLN A 366 -27.49 7.07 10.49
C GLN A 366 -26.95 5.81 9.80
N GLN A 367 -27.54 4.64 10.06
CA GLN A 367 -27.15 3.39 9.40
C GLN A 367 -27.43 3.45 7.89
N PHE A 368 -28.58 4.00 7.50
CA PHE A 368 -28.95 4.18 6.10
C PHE A 368 -27.98 5.10 5.36
N SER A 369 -27.71 6.28 5.93
CA SER A 369 -26.73 7.22 5.36
C SER A 369 -25.33 6.60 5.28
N ALA A 370 -24.90 5.86 6.30
CA ALA A 370 -23.62 5.16 6.30
C ALA A 370 -23.54 4.06 5.23
N ALA A 371 -24.63 3.31 5.01
CA ALA A 371 -24.69 2.25 4.03
C ALA A 371 -24.76 2.78 2.59
N VAL A 372 -25.53 3.83 2.34
CA VAL A 372 -25.55 4.50 1.02
C VAL A 372 -24.18 5.12 0.73
N SER A 373 -23.57 5.78 1.72
CA SER A 373 -22.19 6.25 1.60
C SER A 373 -21.20 5.10 1.37
N ARG A 374 -21.53 3.88 1.85
CA ARG A 374 -20.71 2.69 1.66
C ARG A 374 -20.82 2.10 0.28
N ASP A 375 -22.02 2.01 -0.24
CA ASP A 375 -22.20 1.45 -1.56
C ASP A 375 -21.64 2.39 -2.63
N LEU A 376 -21.91 3.69 -2.50
CA LEU A 376 -21.46 4.75 -3.41
C LEU A 376 -19.99 5.18 -3.22
N ASP A 377 -19.24 4.54 -2.31
CA ASP A 377 -17.84 4.89 -1.97
C ASP A 377 -17.65 6.40 -1.69
N TYR A 378 -18.68 7.03 -1.09
CA TYR A 378 -18.71 8.45 -0.79
C TYR A 378 -17.71 8.80 0.32
N GLN A 379 -16.89 9.82 0.07
CA GLN A 379 -15.88 10.33 0.98
C GLN A 379 -16.06 11.84 1.10
N PRO A 380 -16.54 12.36 2.24
CA PRO A 380 -16.67 13.81 2.40
C PRO A 380 -15.28 14.47 2.38
N VAL A 381 -15.16 15.59 1.68
CA VAL A 381 -13.93 16.38 1.55
C VAL A 381 -14.17 17.77 2.16
N TYR A 382 -13.53 18.07 3.28
CA TYR A 382 -13.46 19.42 3.85
C TYR A 382 -12.12 20.05 3.47
N SER A 383 -12.14 21.30 3.00
CA SER A 383 -10.92 22.01 2.59
C SER A 383 -10.36 22.97 3.66
N GLU A 384 -11.13 23.38 4.68
CA GLU A 384 -10.68 24.35 5.68
C GLU A 384 -11.04 23.92 7.12
N PRO A 385 -10.07 23.92 8.07
CA PRO A 385 -10.29 23.61 9.48
C PRO A 385 -10.66 24.82 10.37
N GLU A 386 -10.63 26.06 9.85
CA GLU A 386 -10.98 27.28 10.60
C GLU A 386 -12.35 27.84 10.18
N ASP A 387 -13.08 28.43 11.15
CA ASP A 387 -14.46 28.94 11.10
C ASP A 387 -14.70 30.15 10.13
N GLN A 388 -14.06 30.19 8.97
CA GLN A 388 -14.29 31.25 7.99
C GLN A 388 -15.05 30.69 6.78
N ALA A 389 -16.17 31.33 6.44
CA ALA A 389 -17.03 30.95 5.34
C ALA A 389 -16.48 31.46 4.00
N PRO A 390 -16.22 30.60 3.00
CA PRO A 390 -16.04 31.05 1.63
C PRO A 390 -17.28 30.85 0.74
N VAL A 391 -17.35 31.75 -0.22
CA VAL A 391 -18.40 32.02 -1.21
C VAL A 391 -18.70 30.80 -2.08
N ALA A 392 -19.91 30.26 -1.97
CA ALA A 392 -20.41 29.20 -2.85
C ALA A 392 -21.19 29.79 -4.03
N VAL A 393 -20.53 30.05 -5.17
CA VAL A 393 -21.16 29.94 -6.51
C VAL A 393 -20.06 29.57 -7.52
N LEU A 394 -20.21 28.45 -8.23
CA LEU A 394 -19.42 28.06 -9.42
C LEU A 394 -17.92 27.74 -9.28
N ALA A 395 -17.44 27.24 -8.14
CA ALA A 395 -16.06 26.72 -8.11
C ALA A 395 -15.97 25.30 -8.74
N PRO A 396 -14.95 25.01 -9.58
CA PRO A 396 -14.60 23.64 -9.97
C PRO A 396 -14.22 22.83 -8.71
N ALA A 397 -14.03 21.50 -8.85
CA ALA A 397 -13.42 20.69 -7.79
C ALA A 397 -12.21 21.46 -7.23
N PRO A 398 -11.98 21.49 -5.90
CA PRO A 398 -10.87 22.25 -5.33
C PRO A 398 -9.65 21.91 -6.17
N ASP A 399 -9.13 22.93 -6.87
CA ASP A 399 -7.89 22.79 -7.60
C ASP A 399 -6.94 22.39 -6.47
N GLU A 400 -6.52 21.11 -6.42
CA GLU A 400 -5.43 20.65 -5.58
C GLU A 400 -4.15 21.29 -6.13
N THR A 401 -4.14 22.61 -6.15
CA THR A 401 -2.92 23.37 -6.11
C THR A 401 -2.42 23.15 -4.69
N MET A 402 -1.64 22.07 -4.50
CA MET A 402 -0.36 22.27 -3.85
C MET A 402 0.14 23.64 -4.31
N PRO A 403 0.55 24.54 -3.40
CA PRO A 403 0.98 25.87 -3.77
C PRO A 403 1.84 25.71 -5.02
N ARG A 404 1.41 26.33 -6.13
CA ARG A 404 2.12 26.34 -7.42
C ARG A 404 3.43 27.13 -7.28
N GLY A 405 4.10 27.00 -6.14
CA GLY A 405 5.42 27.49 -5.80
C GLY A 405 6.46 26.64 -6.50
N ARG A 406 6.93 27.19 -7.62
CA ARG A 406 8.30 27.10 -8.15
C ARG A 406 8.82 25.92 -8.97
N GLU A 407 8.17 24.76 -9.09
CA GLU A 407 8.78 23.69 -9.92
C GLU A 407 7.90 23.18 -11.06
N ARG A 408 7.72 24.04 -12.07
CA ARG A 408 7.21 23.64 -13.39
C ARG A 408 8.33 22.95 -14.19
N GLY A 409 8.31 21.63 -14.22
CA GLY A 409 9.17 20.87 -15.14
C GLY A 409 8.98 19.37 -15.05
N VAL A 410 8.96 18.69 -16.20
CA VAL A 410 9.01 17.22 -16.31
C VAL A 410 10.20 16.65 -15.53
N ARG A 411 11.30 17.43 -15.39
CA ARG A 411 12.48 17.10 -14.60
C ARG A 411 12.20 16.98 -13.09
N ALA A 412 11.48 17.92 -12.48
CA ALA A 412 11.13 17.86 -11.05
C ALA A 412 10.13 16.74 -10.75
N PHE A 413 9.21 16.47 -11.68
CA PHE A 413 8.30 15.32 -11.60
C PHE A 413 9.04 13.99 -11.68
N LEU A 414 9.94 13.84 -12.67
CA LEU A 414 10.81 12.67 -12.82
C LEU A 414 11.74 12.52 -11.61
N GLY A 415 12.34 13.61 -11.13
CA GLY A 415 13.18 13.63 -9.94
C GLY A 415 12.46 13.04 -8.73
N ARG A 416 11.29 13.56 -8.37
CA ARG A 416 10.47 13.03 -7.27
C ARG A 416 10.14 11.54 -7.43
N ARG A 417 9.79 11.10 -8.65
CA ARG A 417 9.48 9.69 -8.93
C ARG A 417 10.70 8.79 -8.84
N VAL A 418 11.84 9.24 -9.35
CA VAL A 418 13.10 8.48 -9.34
C VAL A 418 13.65 8.39 -7.92
N THR A 419 13.64 9.46 -7.13
CA THR A 419 14.12 9.44 -5.72
C THR A 419 13.37 8.41 -4.86
N LEU A 420 12.08 8.19 -5.14
CA LEU A 420 11.27 7.17 -4.47
C LEU A 420 11.64 5.73 -4.86
N ILE A 421 12.17 5.53 -6.07
CA ILE A 421 12.56 4.21 -6.62
C ILE A 421 14.04 3.92 -6.34
N ASP A 422 14.89 4.95 -6.41
CA ASP A 422 16.35 4.89 -6.30
C ASP A 422 16.87 6.13 -5.53
N PRO A 423 16.91 6.06 -4.18
CA PRO A 423 17.45 7.13 -3.35
C PRO A 423 18.89 7.45 -3.71
N GLY A 424 19.18 8.70 -4.07
CA GLY A 424 20.53 9.15 -4.43
C GLY A 424 21.08 8.60 -5.75
N TYR A 425 20.23 8.07 -6.64
CA TYR A 425 20.59 7.62 -8.00
C TYR A 425 21.65 6.51 -8.04
N THR A 426 21.71 5.65 -7.02
CA THR A 426 22.72 4.59 -6.92
C THR A 426 22.57 3.54 -8.01
N ARG A 427 21.34 3.09 -8.26
CA ARG A 427 21.03 2.10 -9.30
C ARG A 427 21.27 2.73 -10.66
N LEU A 428 20.86 3.98 -10.87
CA LEU A 428 21.11 4.72 -12.11
C LEU A 428 22.60 4.86 -12.41
N LEU A 429 23.41 5.25 -11.43
CA LEU A 429 24.86 5.36 -11.59
C LEU A 429 25.51 4.00 -11.82
N SER A 430 25.08 2.96 -11.12
CA SER A 430 25.59 1.60 -11.33
C SER A 430 25.27 1.08 -12.74
N ALA A 431 24.05 1.36 -13.25
CA ALA A 431 23.61 1.00 -14.59
C ALA A 431 24.32 1.80 -15.67
N ALA A 432 24.51 3.11 -15.46
CA ALA A 432 25.27 3.97 -16.36
C ALA A 432 26.74 3.53 -16.46
N ARG A 433 27.36 3.11 -15.35
CA ARG A 433 28.72 2.54 -15.35
C ARG A 433 28.78 1.18 -16.05
N ALA A 434 27.80 0.31 -15.84
CA ALA A 434 27.73 -0.97 -16.53
C ALA A 434 27.58 -0.78 -18.05
N LEU A 435 26.69 0.12 -18.49
CA LEU A 435 26.55 0.50 -19.89
C LEU A 435 27.82 1.15 -20.43
N GLY A 436 28.37 2.13 -19.72
CA GLY A 436 29.56 2.87 -20.14
C GLY A 436 30.79 1.97 -20.29
N SER A 437 30.98 1.01 -19.38
CA SER A 437 32.06 0.01 -19.48
C SER A 437 31.88 -0.94 -20.65
N ALA A 438 30.65 -1.42 -20.90
CA ALA A 438 30.34 -2.27 -22.05
C ALA A 438 30.55 -1.53 -23.38
N VAL A 439 30.00 -0.32 -23.51
CA VAL A 439 30.12 0.50 -24.73
C VAL A 439 31.59 0.88 -24.98
N LEU A 440 32.32 1.28 -23.95
CA LEU A 440 33.74 1.61 -24.07
C LEU A 440 34.56 0.39 -24.52
N ALA A 441 34.33 -0.78 -23.94
CA ALA A 441 35.02 -2.02 -24.32
C ALA A 441 34.73 -2.40 -25.78
N VAL A 442 33.45 -2.35 -26.20
CA VAL A 442 33.05 -2.62 -27.58
C VAL A 442 33.68 -1.62 -28.55
N ALA A 443 33.68 -0.33 -28.22
CA ALA A 443 34.25 0.71 -29.08
C ALA A 443 35.77 0.55 -29.23
N VAL A 444 36.50 0.35 -28.14
CA VAL A 444 37.96 0.13 -28.16
C VAL A 444 38.30 -1.13 -28.97
N LEU A 445 37.58 -2.23 -28.74
CA LEU A 445 37.82 -3.48 -29.47
C LEU A 445 37.43 -3.36 -30.95
N ALA A 446 36.32 -2.70 -31.29
CA ALA A 446 35.91 -2.52 -32.67
C ALA A 446 36.95 -1.73 -33.47
N VAL A 447 37.51 -0.65 -32.90
CA VAL A 447 38.57 0.14 -33.54
C VAL A 447 39.86 -0.65 -33.65
N ALA A 448 40.31 -1.29 -32.56
CA ALA A 448 41.57 -2.04 -32.53
C ALA A 448 41.55 -3.24 -33.50
N LEU A 449 40.46 -4.01 -33.51
CA LEU A 449 40.33 -5.18 -34.36
C LEU A 449 40.17 -4.82 -35.85
N ASN A 450 39.46 -3.73 -36.15
CA ASN A 450 39.37 -3.22 -37.52
C ASN A 450 40.75 -2.75 -38.04
N ALA A 451 41.54 -2.09 -37.19
CA ALA A 451 42.91 -1.69 -37.53
C ALA A 451 43.84 -2.91 -37.76
N LEU A 452 43.57 -4.05 -37.12
CA LEU A 452 44.28 -5.32 -37.28
C LEU A 452 43.73 -6.19 -38.43
N GLY A 453 42.72 -5.73 -39.16
CA GLY A 453 42.07 -6.49 -40.24
C GLY A 453 41.30 -7.74 -39.77
N GLN A 454 40.98 -7.83 -38.48
CA GLN A 454 40.26 -8.95 -37.87
C GLN A 454 38.76 -8.67 -37.79
N PRO A 455 37.87 -9.69 -37.83
CA PRO A 455 36.44 -9.49 -37.65
C PRO A 455 36.16 -8.94 -36.24
N PRO A 456 35.69 -7.68 -36.10
CA PRO A 456 35.67 -7.02 -34.79
C PRO A 456 34.57 -7.56 -33.86
N LEU A 457 33.54 -8.20 -34.41
CA LEU A 457 32.24 -8.33 -33.74
C LEU A 457 32.17 -9.36 -32.61
N PRO A 458 32.56 -10.65 -32.78
CA PRO A 458 32.41 -11.64 -31.71
C PRO A 458 33.26 -11.31 -30.48
N ALA A 459 34.50 -10.86 -30.70
CA ALA A 459 35.42 -10.48 -29.63
C ALA A 459 35.01 -9.17 -28.95
N ALA A 460 34.55 -8.15 -29.70
CA ALA A 460 34.06 -6.90 -29.11
C ALA A 460 32.84 -7.12 -28.21
N ILE A 461 31.88 -7.95 -28.65
CA ILE A 461 30.71 -8.31 -27.85
C ILE A 461 31.16 -9.03 -26.59
N PHE A 462 32.01 -10.06 -26.70
CA PHE A 462 32.52 -10.79 -25.55
C PHE A 462 33.19 -9.84 -24.53
N GLY A 463 34.07 -8.95 -24.98
CA GLY A 463 34.71 -7.94 -24.14
C GLY A 463 33.71 -6.98 -23.48
N GLY A 464 32.68 -6.54 -24.20
CA GLY A 464 31.58 -5.72 -23.68
C GLY A 464 30.76 -6.43 -22.59
N MET A 465 30.47 -7.72 -22.77
CA MET A 465 29.76 -8.53 -21.78
C MET A 465 30.60 -8.75 -20.52
N ILE A 466 31.89 -9.07 -20.66
CA ILE A 466 32.81 -9.18 -19.54
C ILE A 466 32.88 -7.84 -18.78
N ALA A 467 32.97 -6.71 -19.48
CA ALA A 467 32.99 -5.38 -18.85
C ALA A 467 31.73 -5.10 -18.01
N MET A 468 30.55 -5.48 -18.52
CA MET A 468 29.25 -5.35 -17.86
C MET A 468 29.13 -6.19 -16.57
N PHE A 469 29.60 -7.45 -16.60
CA PHE A 469 29.49 -8.37 -15.44
C PHE A 469 30.62 -8.17 -14.41
N THR A 470 31.77 -7.65 -14.84
CA THR A 470 32.91 -7.34 -13.95
C THR A 470 32.55 -6.29 -12.90
N GLY A 471 31.84 -5.23 -13.30
CA GLY A 471 31.49 -4.12 -12.40
C GLY A 471 30.65 -4.51 -11.19
N ALA A 472 29.87 -5.60 -11.29
CA ALA A 472 29.05 -6.09 -10.18
C ALA A 472 29.81 -7.01 -9.20
N SER A 473 30.98 -7.50 -9.61
CA SER A 473 31.82 -8.42 -8.82
C SER A 473 32.99 -7.71 -8.14
N SER A 474 33.20 -6.43 -8.43
CA SER A 474 34.31 -5.62 -7.92
C SER A 474 34.05 -5.13 -6.48
N PRO A 475 35.07 -5.09 -5.59
CA PRO A 475 34.95 -4.52 -4.25
C PRO A 475 34.61 -3.02 -4.32
N GLY A 476 33.48 -2.62 -3.74
CA GLY A 476 33.20 -1.20 -3.52
C GLY A 476 34.21 -0.60 -2.53
N GLY A 477 34.72 0.60 -2.81
CA GLY A 477 35.63 1.31 -1.90
C GLY A 477 36.32 2.53 -2.51
N HIS A 478 37.02 3.27 -1.65
CA HIS A 478 37.85 4.42 -2.01
C HIS A 478 39.30 3.98 -2.30
N GLY A 479 39.97 4.68 -3.22
CA GLY A 479 41.40 4.49 -3.51
C GLY A 479 41.76 3.12 -4.12
N TRP A 480 42.83 2.50 -3.61
CA TRP A 480 43.44 1.25 -4.12
C TRP A 480 42.45 0.07 -4.20
N LYS A 481 41.39 0.08 -3.38
CA LYS A 481 40.32 -0.94 -3.41
C LYS A 481 39.56 -0.98 -4.76
N ARG A 482 39.60 0.09 -5.56
CA ARG A 482 39.01 0.09 -6.93
C ARG A 482 39.87 -0.67 -7.94
N VAL A 483 41.18 -0.71 -7.75
CA VAL A 483 42.12 -1.48 -8.59
C VAL A 483 41.99 -2.98 -8.31
N ALA A 484 41.48 -3.37 -7.15
CA ALA A 484 41.15 -4.77 -6.83
C ALA A 484 40.13 -5.39 -7.80
N GLY A 485 39.43 -4.59 -8.61
CA GLY A 485 38.62 -5.08 -9.74
C GLY A 485 39.40 -5.88 -10.79
N LEU A 486 40.73 -5.72 -10.87
CA LEU A 486 41.59 -6.55 -11.75
C LEU A 486 41.58 -8.04 -11.38
N VAL A 487 41.26 -8.38 -10.13
CA VAL A 487 41.10 -9.79 -9.69
C VAL A 487 40.02 -10.51 -10.49
N ALA A 488 39.05 -9.78 -11.06
CA ALA A 488 38.03 -10.31 -11.95
C ALA A 488 38.59 -10.93 -13.24
N LEU A 489 39.83 -10.61 -13.63
CA LEU A 489 40.48 -11.21 -14.80
C LEU A 489 40.77 -12.71 -14.59
N VAL A 490 41.10 -13.12 -13.35
CA VAL A 490 41.44 -14.51 -13.01
C VAL A 490 40.32 -15.50 -13.40
N PRO A 491 39.05 -15.33 -12.95
CA PRO A 491 37.99 -16.25 -13.32
C PRO A 491 37.64 -16.22 -14.82
N VAL A 492 37.83 -15.08 -15.50
CA VAL A 492 37.53 -14.95 -16.93
C VAL A 492 38.58 -15.71 -17.76
N LEU A 493 39.87 -15.52 -17.46
CA LEU A 493 40.95 -16.27 -18.12
C LEU A 493 40.84 -17.76 -17.84
N PHE A 494 40.49 -18.14 -16.61
CA PHE A 494 40.24 -19.53 -16.25
C PHE A 494 39.11 -20.15 -17.08
N ALA A 495 38.00 -19.43 -17.27
CA ALA A 495 36.90 -19.88 -18.11
C ALA A 495 37.30 -20.04 -19.59
N ILE A 496 38.06 -19.10 -20.14
CA ILE A 496 38.57 -19.19 -21.52
C ILE A 496 39.51 -20.41 -21.66
N ALA A 497 40.44 -20.61 -20.71
CA ALA A 497 41.35 -21.75 -20.73
C ALA A 497 40.60 -23.09 -20.68
N LEU A 498 39.56 -23.20 -19.84
CA LEU A 498 38.70 -24.38 -19.79
C LEU A 498 38.01 -24.63 -21.13
N ASN A 499 37.56 -23.60 -21.85
CA ASN A 499 36.92 -23.77 -23.16
C ASN A 499 37.87 -24.34 -24.22
N VAL A 500 39.19 -24.13 -24.08
CA VAL A 500 40.21 -24.64 -25.02
C VAL A 500 40.60 -26.07 -24.70
N ILE A 501 40.73 -26.38 -23.41
CA ILE A 501 41.18 -27.70 -22.94
C ILE A 501 40.07 -28.75 -23.08
N VAL A 502 38.82 -28.33 -22.87
CA VAL A 502 37.67 -29.24 -22.80
C VAL A 502 37.14 -29.51 -24.21
N PRO A 503 36.96 -30.78 -24.61
CA PRO A 503 36.36 -31.11 -25.90
C PRO A 503 34.99 -30.45 -26.07
N HIS A 504 34.68 -29.97 -27.28
CA HIS A 504 33.41 -29.31 -27.60
C HIS A 504 32.21 -30.27 -27.65
N ASP A 505 32.37 -31.51 -27.18
CA ASP A 505 31.29 -32.46 -27.07
C ASP A 505 30.24 -31.99 -26.03
N PRO A 506 28.96 -32.38 -26.20
CA PRO A 506 27.87 -32.00 -25.30
C PRO A 506 28.12 -32.38 -23.83
N ILE A 507 28.79 -33.51 -23.58
CA ILE A 507 28.95 -34.09 -22.24
C ILE A 507 30.08 -33.39 -21.44
N PRO A 508 31.32 -33.24 -21.97
CA PRO A 508 32.39 -32.57 -21.25
C PRO A 508 32.09 -31.10 -20.94
N SER A 509 31.50 -30.37 -21.90
CA SER A 509 31.09 -28.98 -21.71
C SER A 509 30.00 -28.84 -20.64
N ALA A 510 29.03 -29.76 -20.60
CA ALA A 510 28.00 -29.80 -19.57
C ALA A 510 28.57 -30.11 -18.17
N LEU A 511 29.52 -31.04 -18.07
CA LEU A 511 30.20 -31.37 -16.81
C LEU A 511 30.96 -30.17 -16.25
N VAL A 512 31.70 -29.45 -17.09
CA VAL A 512 32.48 -28.28 -16.68
C VAL A 512 31.56 -27.14 -16.23
N LEU A 513 30.48 -26.88 -16.97
CA LEU A 513 29.50 -25.86 -16.58
C LEU A 513 28.82 -26.22 -15.23
N THR A 514 28.58 -27.51 -14.99
CA THR A 514 28.05 -28.03 -13.71
C THR A 514 29.03 -27.87 -12.56
N LEU A 515 30.33 -28.14 -12.79
CA LEU A 515 31.39 -27.93 -11.79
C LEU A 515 31.59 -26.44 -11.48
N LEU A 516 31.50 -25.57 -12.49
CA LEU A 516 31.56 -24.13 -12.29
C LEU A 516 30.34 -23.61 -11.50
N ALA A 517 29.15 -24.17 -11.70
CA ALA A 517 27.98 -23.87 -10.87
C ALA A 517 28.19 -24.27 -9.41
N PHE A 518 28.77 -25.44 -9.15
CA PHE A 518 29.16 -25.89 -7.81
C PHE A 518 30.17 -24.93 -7.17
N ALA A 519 31.29 -24.67 -7.86
CA ALA A 519 32.38 -23.84 -7.38
C ALA A 519 31.91 -22.40 -7.11
N GLY A 520 31.06 -21.86 -7.99
CA GLY A 520 30.51 -20.52 -7.87
C GLY A 520 29.75 -20.31 -6.55
N VAL A 521 28.96 -21.29 -6.14
CA VAL A 521 28.24 -21.25 -4.85
C VAL A 521 29.15 -21.61 -3.68
N ALA A 522 30.01 -22.62 -3.82
CA ALA A 522 30.89 -23.07 -2.73
C ALA A 522 31.87 -21.98 -2.28
N VAL A 523 32.43 -21.21 -3.22
CA VAL A 523 33.38 -20.13 -2.96
C VAL A 523 32.73 -18.93 -2.25
N SER A 524 31.39 -18.78 -2.33
CA SER A 524 30.66 -17.73 -1.61
C SER A 524 30.76 -17.82 -0.08
N ARG A 525 31.20 -18.97 0.47
CA ARG A 525 31.46 -19.17 1.90
C ARG A 525 32.53 -18.24 2.48
N PHE A 526 33.47 -17.81 1.64
CA PHE A 526 34.58 -16.94 2.05
C PHE A 526 34.22 -15.45 1.93
N GLY A 527 32.97 -15.13 1.63
CA GLY A 527 32.44 -13.77 1.57
C GLY A 527 31.74 -13.46 0.25
N ARG A 528 30.92 -12.40 0.28
CA ARG A 528 30.10 -11.95 -0.87
C ARG A 528 30.93 -11.65 -2.12
N GLN A 529 32.15 -11.15 -1.94
CA GLN A 529 33.05 -10.77 -3.04
C GLN A 529 33.54 -12.00 -3.82
N LEU A 530 34.00 -13.03 -3.12
CA LEU A 530 34.49 -14.27 -3.73
C LEU A 530 33.35 -15.05 -4.41
N GLY A 531 32.13 -15.00 -3.86
CA GLY A 531 30.94 -15.52 -4.55
C GLY A 531 30.65 -14.83 -5.89
N GLY A 532 30.87 -13.51 -5.98
CA GLY A 532 30.75 -12.76 -7.23
C GLY A 532 31.75 -13.20 -8.30
N LEU A 533 33.00 -13.45 -7.92
CA LEU A 533 34.03 -13.99 -8.83
C LEU A 533 33.67 -15.40 -9.34
N GLY A 534 33.12 -16.24 -8.48
CA GLY A 534 32.62 -17.56 -8.84
C GLY A 534 31.48 -17.50 -9.87
N GLN A 535 30.52 -16.58 -9.66
CA GLN A 535 29.46 -16.32 -10.65
C GLN A 535 30.03 -15.79 -11.97
N LEU A 536 31.04 -14.92 -11.93
CA LEU A 536 31.70 -14.40 -13.11
C LEU A 536 32.38 -15.51 -13.93
N ALA A 537 33.02 -16.50 -13.29
CA ALA A 537 33.61 -17.66 -13.96
C ALA A 537 32.55 -18.47 -14.73
N PHE A 538 31.42 -18.78 -14.08
CA PHE A 538 30.28 -19.47 -14.70
C PHE A 538 29.73 -18.70 -15.90
N VAL A 539 29.49 -17.41 -15.75
CA VAL A 539 28.95 -16.54 -16.81
C VAL A 539 29.94 -16.41 -17.97
N SER A 540 31.23 -16.31 -17.69
CA SER A 540 32.28 -16.20 -18.71
C SER A 540 32.36 -17.48 -19.55
N TYR A 541 32.36 -18.66 -18.92
CA TYR A 541 32.37 -19.95 -19.62
C TYR A 541 31.08 -20.18 -20.42
N TYR A 542 29.93 -19.79 -19.86
CA TYR A 542 28.66 -19.80 -20.59
C TYR A 542 28.75 -18.98 -21.90
N PHE A 543 29.39 -17.80 -21.89
CA PHE A 543 29.53 -16.98 -23.09
C PHE A 543 30.53 -17.52 -24.11
N THR A 544 31.59 -18.20 -23.69
CA THR A 544 32.49 -18.87 -24.64
C THR A 544 31.78 -20.00 -25.38
N LEU A 545 30.88 -20.72 -24.70
CA LEU A 545 29.99 -21.72 -25.32
C LEU A 545 28.96 -21.06 -26.25
N LEU A 546 28.31 -19.99 -25.80
CA LEU A 546 27.29 -19.28 -26.59
C LEU A 546 27.83 -18.73 -27.91
N LEU A 547 29.04 -18.16 -27.87
CA LEU A 547 29.71 -17.57 -29.03
C LEU A 547 30.43 -18.63 -29.90
N ARG A 548 30.55 -19.89 -29.43
CA ARG A 548 31.31 -20.98 -30.08
C ARG A 548 32.76 -20.60 -30.34
N LEU A 549 33.47 -20.19 -29.29
CA LEU A 549 34.87 -19.81 -29.35
C LEU A 549 35.73 -20.94 -29.96
N GLN A 550 36.41 -20.66 -31.07
CA GLN A 550 37.35 -21.61 -31.68
C GLN A 550 38.73 -21.57 -31.00
N PRO A 551 39.48 -22.70 -30.94
CA PRO A 551 40.82 -22.73 -30.36
C PRO A 551 41.82 -21.75 -31.01
N SER A 552 41.64 -21.43 -32.29
CA SER A 552 42.44 -20.45 -33.05
C SER A 552 42.21 -19.00 -32.62
N GLU A 553 41.05 -18.68 -32.05
CA GLU A 553 40.63 -17.32 -31.67
C GLU A 553 40.93 -17.02 -30.20
N THR A 554 41.58 -17.93 -29.49
CA THR A 554 41.79 -17.86 -28.04
C THR A 554 42.54 -16.61 -27.61
N LEU A 555 43.62 -16.25 -28.30
CA LEU A 555 44.42 -15.06 -28.00
C LEU A 555 43.60 -13.77 -28.21
N LEU A 556 42.74 -13.75 -29.23
CA LEU A 556 41.82 -12.64 -29.52
C LEU A 556 40.81 -12.45 -28.38
N PHE A 557 40.22 -13.53 -27.88
CA PHE A 557 39.24 -13.49 -26.79
C PHE A 557 39.89 -13.19 -25.43
N VAL A 558 41.13 -13.63 -25.20
CA VAL A 558 41.93 -13.22 -24.04
C VAL A 558 42.20 -11.72 -24.08
N ALA A 559 42.62 -11.18 -25.23
CA ALA A 559 42.81 -9.74 -25.40
C ALA A 559 41.51 -8.97 -25.19
N ALA A 560 40.38 -9.46 -25.72
CA ALA A 560 39.07 -8.88 -25.52
C ALA A 560 38.62 -8.88 -24.05
N ALA A 561 38.86 -9.96 -23.31
CA ALA A 561 38.60 -10.04 -21.87
C ALA A 561 39.44 -9.03 -21.08
N VAL A 562 40.73 -8.92 -21.38
CA VAL A 562 41.64 -7.96 -20.74
C VAL A 562 41.15 -6.53 -20.97
N VAL A 563 40.86 -6.17 -22.23
CA VAL A 563 40.31 -4.85 -22.56
C VAL A 563 38.98 -4.61 -21.84
N GLY A 564 38.09 -5.60 -21.82
CA GLY A 564 36.81 -5.50 -21.11
C GLY A 564 36.95 -5.21 -19.61
N VAL A 565 37.83 -5.95 -18.91
CA VAL A 565 38.12 -5.73 -17.49
C VAL A 565 38.77 -4.36 -17.27
N LEU A 566 39.75 -3.97 -18.10
CA LEU A 566 40.42 -2.67 -18.00
C LEU A 566 39.44 -1.50 -18.20
N CYS A 567 38.56 -1.58 -19.21
CA CYS A 567 37.51 -0.58 -19.43
C CYS A 567 36.54 -0.51 -18.24
N SER A 568 36.20 -1.65 -17.63
CA SER A 568 35.35 -1.68 -16.43
C SER A 568 36.03 -1.00 -15.24
N VAL A 569 37.32 -1.28 -15.00
CA VAL A 569 38.10 -0.62 -13.93
C VAL A 569 38.25 0.88 -14.22
N ALA A 570 38.51 1.28 -15.46
CA ALA A 570 38.62 2.68 -15.86
C ALA A 570 37.35 3.48 -15.56
N ILE A 571 36.17 2.93 -15.89
CA ILE A 571 34.88 3.56 -15.57
C ILE A 571 34.61 3.57 -14.06
N GLN A 572 35.06 2.56 -13.32
CA GLN A 572 34.95 2.52 -11.85
C GLN A 572 35.87 3.54 -11.15
N LEU A 573 36.98 3.93 -11.76
CA LEU A 573 37.89 4.94 -11.21
C LEU A 573 37.28 6.35 -11.20
N ILE A 574 36.29 6.63 -12.06
CA ILE A 574 35.60 7.93 -12.12
C ILE A 574 35.03 8.26 -10.72
N PRO A 575 35.56 9.30 -10.04
CA PRO A 575 35.21 9.60 -8.66
C PRO A 575 33.76 10.05 -8.55
N ASN A 576 33.05 9.49 -7.57
CA ASN A 576 31.67 9.85 -7.25
C ASN A 576 31.63 10.46 -5.85
N LYS A 577 32.25 11.63 -5.72
CA LYS A 577 32.32 12.37 -4.44
C LYS A 577 30.89 12.63 -3.92
N GLY A 578 30.66 12.40 -2.63
CA GLY A 578 29.35 12.62 -2.00
C GLY A 578 28.24 11.66 -2.46
N ALA A 579 28.58 10.45 -2.92
CA ALA A 579 27.59 9.44 -3.29
C ALA A 579 26.70 9.07 -2.10
N HIS A 580 27.30 8.72 -0.96
CA HIS A 580 26.55 8.33 0.24
C HIS A 580 25.78 9.51 0.84
N ALA A 581 26.35 10.73 0.83
CA ALA A 581 25.61 11.92 1.25
C ALA A 581 24.36 12.18 0.38
N ARG A 582 24.41 11.94 -0.93
CA ARG A 582 23.23 12.04 -1.81
C ARG A 582 22.23 10.92 -1.58
N VAL A 583 22.69 9.71 -1.27
CA VAL A 583 21.84 8.58 -0.88
C VAL A 583 21.08 8.87 0.39
N LEU A 584 21.76 9.43 1.40
CA LEU A 584 21.15 9.78 2.66
C LEU A 584 20.14 10.92 2.50
N ARG A 585 20.51 12.01 1.80
CA ARG A 585 19.59 13.11 1.47
C ARG A 585 18.36 12.63 0.69
N GLY A 586 18.60 11.88 -0.39
CA GLY A 586 17.53 11.30 -1.20
C GLY A 586 16.69 10.27 -0.43
N GLY A 587 17.30 9.55 0.51
CA GLY A 587 16.64 8.59 1.37
C GLY A 587 15.71 9.24 2.37
N VAL A 588 16.13 10.32 3.05
CA VAL A 588 15.28 11.09 3.98
C VAL A 588 14.11 11.69 3.21
N ARG A 589 14.37 12.31 2.04
CA ARG A 589 13.29 12.83 1.19
C ARG A 589 12.35 11.72 0.70
N ALA A 590 12.87 10.55 0.35
CA ALA A 590 12.05 9.40 -0.02
C ALA A 590 11.21 8.89 1.16
N PHE A 591 11.74 8.94 2.38
CA PHE A 591 11.01 8.58 3.60
C PHE A 591 9.89 9.57 3.90
N GLU A 592 10.14 10.88 3.89
CA GLU A 592 9.10 11.93 4.02
C GLU A 592 7.98 11.75 2.99
N LEU A 593 8.33 11.54 1.71
CA LEU A 593 7.35 11.29 0.65
C LEU A 593 6.56 9.98 0.86
N ARG A 594 7.12 9.00 1.59
CA ARG A 594 6.41 7.78 1.98
C ARG A 594 5.51 7.99 3.20
N LEU A 595 5.90 8.83 4.17
CA LEU A 595 5.00 9.27 5.24
C LEU A 595 3.75 9.95 4.64
N VAL A 596 3.95 10.89 3.71
CA VAL A 596 2.87 11.56 2.95
C VAL A 596 1.96 10.56 2.23
N ARG A 597 2.54 9.54 1.58
CA ARG A 597 1.75 8.49 0.92
C ARG A 597 0.99 7.60 1.90
N SER A 598 1.59 7.31 3.05
CA SER A 598 0.99 6.46 4.10
C SER A 598 -0.20 7.14 4.79
N LEU A 599 -0.26 8.48 4.76
CA LEU A 599 -1.42 9.24 5.24
C LEU A 599 -2.66 9.05 4.35
N GLU A 600 -2.51 8.79 3.04
CA GLU A 600 -3.63 8.65 2.10
C GLU A 600 -4.65 7.58 2.52
N PRO A 601 -4.28 6.31 2.76
CA PRO A 601 -5.24 5.29 3.22
C PRO A 601 -5.76 5.55 4.64
N LEU A 602 -5.03 6.28 5.49
CA LEU A 602 -5.50 6.67 6.82
C LEU A 602 -6.57 7.76 6.75
N ILE A 603 -6.42 8.72 5.84
CA ILE A 603 -7.45 9.72 5.56
C ILE A 603 -8.71 9.03 5.00
N ASP A 604 -8.56 8.08 4.07
CA ASP A 604 -9.66 7.27 3.55
C ASP A 604 -10.38 6.49 4.67
N THR A 605 -9.60 5.94 5.60
CA THR A 605 -10.11 5.17 6.75
C THR A 605 -10.97 6.04 7.66
N VAL A 606 -10.46 7.21 8.04
CA VAL A 606 -11.12 8.11 8.99
C VAL A 606 -12.35 8.75 8.34
N SER A 607 -12.24 9.22 7.09
CA SER A 607 -13.37 9.80 6.35
C SER A 607 -14.50 8.80 6.14
N ALA A 608 -14.18 7.55 5.78
CA ALA A 608 -15.19 6.51 5.57
C ALA A 608 -15.69 5.87 6.88
N ALA A 609 -14.95 6.01 8.00
CA ALA A 609 -15.03 5.14 9.18
C ALA A 609 -15.08 3.66 8.83
N ARG A 610 -14.13 3.20 8.00
CA ARG A 610 -14.06 1.80 7.55
C ARG A 610 -12.66 1.26 7.65
N TRP A 611 -12.57 0.00 8.03
CA TRP A 611 -11.34 -0.78 8.01
C TRP A 611 -11.50 -2.01 7.12
N ASP A 612 -11.97 -1.81 5.89
CA ASP A 612 -12.18 -2.88 4.89
C ASP A 612 -10.85 -3.58 4.54
N PRO A 613 -10.85 -4.87 4.10
CA PRO A 613 -9.64 -5.59 3.71
C PRO A 613 -8.76 -4.87 2.68
N ASP A 614 -9.36 -4.06 1.79
CA ASP A 614 -8.64 -3.25 0.82
C ASP A 614 -7.83 -2.11 1.48
N LEU A 615 -8.43 -1.40 2.44
CA LEU A 615 -7.76 -0.33 3.19
C LEU A 615 -6.67 -0.93 4.08
N GLN A 616 -6.95 -2.05 4.73
CA GLN A 616 -5.95 -2.81 5.49
C GLN A 616 -4.74 -3.17 4.63
N ARG A 617 -4.96 -3.74 3.44
CA ARG A 617 -3.88 -4.10 2.51
C ARG A 617 -3.06 -2.89 2.07
N ARG A 618 -3.68 -1.73 1.84
CA ARG A 618 -2.97 -0.51 1.46
C ARG A 618 -2.16 0.08 2.59
N THR A 619 -2.79 0.28 3.74
CA THR A 619 -2.10 0.79 4.93
C THR A 619 -0.93 -0.11 5.27
N ARG A 620 -1.11 -1.45 5.27
CA ARG A 620 -0.03 -2.42 5.50
C ARG A 620 1.07 -2.31 4.43
N SER A 621 0.71 -2.24 3.14
CA SER A 621 1.69 -2.08 2.05
C SER A 621 2.50 -0.80 2.19
N ASP A 622 1.85 0.32 2.47
CA ASP A 622 2.50 1.63 2.56
C ASP A 622 3.35 1.74 3.83
N PHE A 623 2.87 1.21 4.96
CA PHE A 623 3.65 1.12 6.21
C PHE A 623 4.89 0.25 6.03
N ARG A 624 4.78 -0.91 5.37
CA ARG A 624 5.94 -1.76 5.03
C ARG A 624 6.95 -1.03 4.16
N GLN A 625 6.48 -0.26 3.18
CA GLN A 625 7.35 0.53 2.32
C GLN A 625 8.06 1.65 3.08
N SER A 626 7.35 2.33 3.99
CA SER A 626 7.92 3.32 4.90
C SER A 626 8.96 2.68 5.80
N HIS A 627 8.66 1.54 6.41
CA HIS A 627 9.61 0.77 7.21
C HIS A 627 10.85 0.35 6.43
N HIS A 628 10.69 -0.22 5.23
CA HIS A 628 11.84 -0.60 4.38
C HIS A 628 12.76 0.60 4.10
N THR A 629 12.20 1.80 4.02
CA THR A 629 12.98 3.02 3.76
C THR A 629 13.66 3.53 5.04
N ALA A 630 12.97 3.49 6.19
CA ALA A 630 13.56 3.77 7.50
C ALA A 630 14.70 2.78 7.83
N ALA A 631 14.52 1.50 7.52
CA ALA A 631 15.52 0.45 7.66
C ALA A 631 16.72 0.68 6.74
N PHE A 632 16.47 1.02 5.47
CA PHE A 632 17.52 1.40 4.53
C PHE A 632 18.34 2.59 5.06
N LEU A 633 17.67 3.65 5.54
CA LEU A 633 18.33 4.82 6.14
C LEU A 633 19.16 4.44 7.36
N SER A 634 18.59 3.66 8.29
CA SER A 634 19.28 3.17 9.48
C SER A 634 20.54 2.36 9.15
N ALA A 635 20.48 1.56 8.08
CA ALA A 635 21.63 0.77 7.59
C ALA A 635 22.70 1.64 6.88
N GLN A 636 22.31 2.79 6.30
CA GLN A 636 23.29 3.74 5.75
C GLN A 636 23.96 4.59 6.85
N LEU A 637 23.29 4.79 7.99
CA LEU A 637 23.77 5.59 9.12
C LEU A 637 24.71 4.84 10.10
N THR A 638 24.99 3.56 9.85
CA THR A 638 25.84 2.71 10.73
C THR A 638 27.32 2.71 10.35
N GLY A 639 27.68 3.24 9.17
CA GLY A 639 29.06 3.27 8.68
C GLY A 639 29.80 4.53 9.12
N ASN A 640 31.05 4.37 9.58
CA ASN A 640 31.97 5.49 9.78
C ASN A 640 32.49 5.96 8.41
N ASP A 641 31.68 6.74 7.67
CA ASP A 641 32.00 7.19 6.32
C ASP A 641 32.30 8.70 6.28
N PRO A 642 33.55 9.09 5.96
CA PRO A 642 33.94 10.50 5.91
C PRO A 642 33.22 11.31 4.82
N ASP A 643 32.57 10.67 3.84
CA ASP A 643 31.83 11.37 2.78
C ASP A 643 30.47 11.94 3.23
N ILE A 644 29.94 11.54 4.40
CA ILE A 644 28.62 11.98 4.90
C ILE A 644 28.70 13.35 5.58
N GLY A 645 29.86 13.69 6.17
CA GLY A 645 30.05 14.94 6.91
C GLY A 645 29.32 14.99 8.26
N LEU A 646 28.82 13.85 8.77
CA LEU A 646 28.23 13.69 10.09
C LEU A 646 29.19 12.90 10.99
N SER A 647 29.27 13.25 12.27
CA SER A 647 29.93 12.41 13.28
C SER A 647 29.11 11.15 13.59
N VAL A 648 29.73 10.15 14.23
CA VAL A 648 29.03 8.90 14.64
C VAL A 648 27.82 9.21 15.54
N GLU A 649 27.99 10.13 16.49
CA GLU A 649 26.93 10.57 17.40
C GLU A 649 25.80 11.30 16.67
N GLN A 650 26.12 12.16 15.70
CA GLN A 650 25.11 12.84 14.87
C GLN A 650 24.33 11.85 13.99
N ALA A 651 25.00 10.82 13.45
CA ALA A 651 24.37 9.77 12.68
C ALA A 651 23.41 8.92 13.54
N GLU A 652 23.77 8.67 14.81
CA GLU A 652 22.91 8.00 15.79
C GLU A 652 21.70 8.85 16.16
N ALA A 653 21.87 10.14 16.43
CA ALA A 653 20.76 11.06 16.69
C ALA A 653 19.79 11.15 15.50
N LEU A 654 20.30 11.19 14.26
CA LEU A 654 19.45 11.19 13.07
C LEU A 654 18.69 9.86 12.91
N ARG A 655 19.30 8.74 13.27
CA ARG A 655 18.66 7.43 13.30
C ARG A 655 17.50 7.39 14.30
N ILE A 656 17.65 8.01 15.48
CA ILE A 656 16.57 8.14 16.49
C ILE A 656 15.43 9.00 15.96
N ARG A 657 15.69 10.06 15.17
CA ARG A 657 14.61 10.88 14.58
C ARG A 657 13.85 10.16 13.47
N VAL A 658 14.53 9.37 12.63
CA VAL A 658 13.88 8.45 11.67
C VAL A 658 13.05 7.42 12.43
N HIS A 659 13.64 6.93 13.52
CA HIS A 659 13.03 6.28 14.68
C HIS A 659 11.58 6.72 14.99
N ASP A 660 11.53 7.91 15.59
CA ASP A 660 10.34 8.57 16.12
C ASP A 660 9.28 8.85 15.04
N ALA A 661 9.69 9.26 13.84
CA ALA A 661 8.77 9.53 12.75
C ALA A 661 8.07 8.26 12.25
N GLU A 662 8.78 7.13 12.23
CA GLU A 662 8.19 5.81 11.96
C GLU A 662 7.21 5.40 13.06
N LEU A 663 7.57 5.63 14.33
CA LEU A 663 6.71 5.32 15.48
C LEU A 663 5.42 6.14 15.46
N ALA A 664 5.52 7.44 15.24
CA ALA A 664 4.37 8.35 15.17
C ALA A 664 3.40 7.96 14.03
N LEU A 665 3.91 7.47 12.89
CA LEU A 665 3.08 6.94 11.82
C LEU A 665 2.33 5.66 12.27
N ALA A 666 2.99 4.76 13.00
CA ALA A 666 2.38 3.56 13.55
C ALA A 666 1.30 3.88 14.60
N ASN A 667 1.57 4.84 15.50
CA ASN A 667 0.61 5.38 16.48
C ASN A 667 -0.65 5.89 15.77
N LEU A 668 -0.45 6.71 14.72
CA LEU A 668 -1.55 7.24 13.93
C LEU A 668 -2.36 6.15 13.22
N GLY A 669 -1.71 5.11 12.69
CA GLY A 669 -2.38 3.96 12.10
C GLY A 669 -3.28 3.23 13.10
N THR A 670 -2.79 3.03 14.33
CA THR A 670 -3.54 2.39 15.42
C THR A 670 -4.73 3.26 15.86
N ALA A 671 -4.51 4.57 16.03
CA ALA A 671 -5.56 5.51 16.37
C ALA A 671 -6.66 5.56 15.28
N ALA A 672 -6.27 5.59 14.00
CA ALA A 672 -7.20 5.60 12.87
C ALA A 672 -8.04 4.31 12.82
N ARG A 673 -7.43 3.14 13.08
CA ARG A 673 -8.15 1.87 13.19
C ARG A 673 -9.18 1.91 14.33
N ALA A 674 -8.78 2.36 15.52
CA ALA A 674 -9.67 2.47 16.68
C ALA A 674 -10.86 3.41 16.42
N ALA A 675 -10.67 4.46 15.63
CA ALA A 675 -11.73 5.39 15.26
C ALA A 675 -12.84 4.78 14.38
N THR A 676 -12.57 3.68 13.65
CA THR A 676 -13.56 3.09 12.72
C THR A 676 -14.75 2.40 13.40
N GLY A 677 -14.59 1.90 14.64
CA GLY A 677 -15.63 1.20 15.39
C GLY A 677 -16.47 2.10 16.31
N ALA A 678 -16.10 3.37 16.48
CA ALA A 678 -16.59 4.22 17.57
C ALA A 678 -17.83 5.05 17.26
N GLY A 679 -18.53 4.81 16.14
CA GLY A 679 -19.75 5.54 15.79
C GLY A 679 -19.55 7.06 15.59
N ILE A 680 -18.35 7.49 15.15
CA ILE A 680 -18.00 8.92 15.03
C ILE A 680 -18.95 9.63 14.05
N PRO A 681 -19.49 10.83 14.37
CA PRO A 681 -20.30 11.62 13.43
C PRO A 681 -19.55 11.92 12.12
N ILE A 682 -20.28 12.03 11.00
CA ILE A 682 -19.66 12.25 9.68
C ILE A 682 -18.91 13.59 9.59
N GLU A 683 -19.38 14.61 10.31
CA GLU A 683 -18.73 15.93 10.39
C GLU A 683 -17.36 15.85 11.08
N VAL A 684 -17.29 15.18 12.23
CA VAL A 684 -16.04 14.96 12.96
C VAL A 684 -15.07 14.13 12.12
N ARG A 685 -15.55 13.09 11.43
CA ARG A 685 -14.73 12.31 10.48
C ARG A 685 -14.14 13.18 9.37
N ALA A 686 -14.95 14.09 8.83
CA ALA A 686 -14.54 14.92 7.72
C ALA A 686 -13.54 16.01 8.16
N ARG A 687 -13.72 16.60 9.36
CA ARG A 687 -12.75 17.49 10.01
C ARG A 687 -11.44 16.78 10.34
N LEU A 688 -11.48 15.54 10.84
CA LEU A 688 -10.29 14.72 11.07
C LEU A 688 -9.56 14.41 9.76
N ALA A 689 -10.30 14.07 8.70
CA ALA A 689 -9.73 13.86 7.37
C ALA A 689 -9.04 15.13 6.86
N GLY A 690 -9.64 16.30 7.09
CA GLY A 690 -9.03 17.61 6.83
C GLY A 690 -7.74 17.83 7.61
N ALA A 691 -7.73 17.56 8.93
CA ALA A 691 -6.53 17.68 9.77
C ALA A 691 -5.38 16.78 9.27
N LEU A 692 -5.68 15.54 8.90
CA LEU A 692 -4.70 14.63 8.29
C LEU A 692 -4.21 15.12 6.93
N GLN A 693 -5.07 15.75 6.13
CA GLN A 693 -4.67 16.41 4.88
C GLN A 693 -3.77 17.63 5.12
N THR A 694 -4.03 18.41 6.17
CA THR A 694 -3.14 19.53 6.57
C THR A 694 -1.75 19.00 6.90
N VAL A 695 -1.63 17.95 7.72
CA VAL A 695 -0.34 17.29 8.00
C VAL A 695 0.30 16.75 6.72
N GLN A 696 -0.48 16.13 5.83
CA GLN A 696 0.00 15.62 4.55
C GLN A 696 0.57 16.75 3.66
N LYS A 697 -0.13 17.89 3.54
CA LYS A 697 0.30 19.07 2.78
C LYS A 697 1.56 19.68 3.39
N HIS A 698 1.62 19.80 4.71
CA HIS A 698 2.76 20.34 5.44
C HIS A 698 4.05 19.54 5.18
N ILE A 699 4.02 18.21 5.37
CA ILE A 699 5.17 17.33 5.11
C ILE A 699 5.53 17.32 3.61
N ALA A 700 4.53 17.37 2.71
CA ALA A 700 4.78 17.46 1.28
C ALA A 700 5.45 18.78 0.87
N GLY A 701 5.20 19.86 1.62
CA GLY A 701 5.73 21.20 1.42
C GLY A 701 7.18 21.41 1.88
N TYR A 702 7.80 20.41 2.52
CA TYR A 702 9.20 20.50 2.93
C TYR A 702 10.15 20.77 1.74
N PRO A 703 11.16 21.67 1.92
CA PRO A 703 12.24 21.88 0.96
C PRO A 703 12.93 20.57 0.51
N GLU A 704 13.55 20.58 -0.68
CA GLU A 704 14.23 19.38 -1.19
C GLU A 704 15.46 18.95 -0.38
N VAL A 705 16.12 19.91 0.29
CA VAL A 705 17.35 19.67 1.06
C VAL A 705 17.03 19.80 2.55
N PRO A 706 17.22 18.72 3.34
CA PRO A 706 17.07 18.77 4.79
C PRO A 706 18.07 19.72 5.45
N ALA A 707 17.71 20.31 6.60
CA ALA A 707 18.52 21.32 7.28
C ALA A 707 19.90 20.80 7.73
N TRP A 708 20.02 19.51 8.12
CA TRP A 708 21.29 18.89 8.52
C TRP A 708 22.26 18.72 7.35
N ALA A 709 21.78 18.78 6.11
CA ALA A 709 22.58 18.54 4.90
C ALA A 709 22.95 19.83 4.15
N GLY A 710 22.36 20.97 4.51
CA GLY A 710 22.65 22.28 3.93
C GLY A 710 23.80 23.00 4.65
N ALA A 711 24.59 23.79 3.92
CA ALA A 711 25.45 24.78 4.56
C ALA A 711 24.55 25.85 5.21
N PRO A 712 24.89 26.36 6.41
CA PRO A 712 24.15 27.48 6.99
C PRO A 712 24.16 28.65 6.00
N PRO A 713 23.02 29.33 5.78
CA PRO A 713 22.99 30.48 4.87
C PRO A 713 24.04 31.51 5.32
N PRO A 714 24.85 32.06 4.39
CA PRO A 714 25.88 33.02 4.74
C PRO A 714 25.20 34.34 5.12
N GLY A 715 25.07 34.62 6.43
CA GLY A 715 24.61 35.92 6.90
C GLY A 715 23.98 35.96 8.28
N ASP A 716 23.34 34.88 8.74
CA ASP A 716 22.40 34.99 9.86
C ASP A 716 22.66 33.93 10.93
N ALA A 717 23.57 34.23 11.86
CA ALA A 717 23.78 33.41 13.07
C ALA A 717 22.77 33.74 14.19
N GLU A 718 21.90 34.74 14.03
CA GLU A 718 20.97 35.19 15.08
C GLU A 718 19.49 35.31 14.67
N THR A 719 19.12 35.12 13.41
CA THR A 719 17.70 35.03 13.04
C THR A 719 17.29 33.58 12.89
N ALA A 720 16.45 33.11 13.80
CA ALA A 720 15.68 31.88 13.63
C ALA A 720 15.06 31.89 12.22
N PRO A 721 15.07 30.78 11.47
CA PRO A 721 14.48 30.76 10.13
C PRO A 721 13.08 31.34 10.23
N GLU A 722 12.80 32.40 9.45
CA GLU A 722 11.47 32.99 9.35
C GLU A 722 10.47 31.85 9.20
N GLN A 723 9.74 31.59 10.29
CA GLN A 723 8.62 30.65 10.30
C GLN A 723 7.71 31.15 9.19
N HIS A 724 7.61 30.40 8.09
CA HIS A 724 6.76 30.78 6.97
C HIS A 724 5.38 31.15 7.55
N PRO A 725 4.95 32.42 7.45
CA PRO A 725 3.71 32.88 8.08
C PRO A 725 2.46 32.19 7.50
N ASP A 726 2.62 31.51 6.36
CA ASP A 726 1.53 31.02 5.51
C ASP A 726 1.44 29.47 5.40
N ALA A 727 2.22 28.69 6.17
CA ALA A 727 2.17 27.23 6.08
C ALA A 727 0.97 26.65 6.87
N GLU A 728 -0.02 26.10 6.16
CA GLU A 728 -1.12 25.29 6.73
C GLU A 728 -0.55 24.14 7.61
N ARG A 729 -0.49 24.35 8.93
CA ARG A 729 -0.03 23.36 9.92
C ARG A 729 -1.03 23.25 11.07
N LEU A 730 -1.07 22.10 11.74
CA LEU A 730 -1.82 21.98 12.99
C LEU A 730 -1.12 22.83 14.07
N GLN A 731 -1.85 23.79 14.64
CA GLN A 731 -1.32 24.73 15.64
C GLN A 731 -1.31 24.16 17.06
N THR A 732 -2.26 23.27 17.38
CA THR A 732 -2.45 22.73 18.74
C THR A 732 -2.53 21.21 18.71
N ALA A 733 -2.02 20.57 19.77
CA ALA A 733 -2.18 19.13 20.00
C ALA A 733 -3.58 18.74 20.52
N ARG A 734 -4.38 19.72 20.97
CA ARG A 734 -5.66 19.48 21.62
C ARG A 734 -6.82 19.67 20.64
N ALA A 735 -7.53 18.56 20.38
CA ALA A 735 -8.81 18.59 19.67
C ALA A 735 -9.93 19.20 20.56
N PRO A 736 -11.03 19.70 19.96
CA PRO A 736 -12.18 20.20 20.69
C PRO A 736 -12.75 19.17 21.69
N GLU A 737 -13.17 19.62 22.88
CA GLU A 737 -13.59 18.74 23.97
C GLU A 737 -14.86 17.94 23.66
N HIS A 738 -15.74 18.47 22.81
CA HIS A 738 -16.98 17.81 22.37
C HIS A 738 -16.73 16.61 21.43
N TRP A 739 -15.49 16.37 20.98
CA TRP A 739 -15.18 15.24 20.10
C TRP A 739 -15.10 13.90 20.86
N PRO A 740 -15.62 12.79 20.29
CA PRO A 740 -15.45 11.46 20.86
C PRO A 740 -13.97 11.13 21.14
N ARG A 741 -13.68 10.37 22.22
CA ARG A 741 -12.30 10.01 22.60
C ARG A 741 -11.47 9.44 21.43
N PRO A 742 -12.01 8.53 20.58
CA PRO A 742 -11.25 8.00 19.44
C PRO A 742 -10.90 9.05 18.38
N ALA A 743 -11.77 10.04 18.15
CA ALA A 743 -11.47 11.18 17.28
C ALA A 743 -10.33 12.04 17.83
N ARG A 744 -10.34 12.33 19.14
CA ARG A 744 -9.28 13.10 19.79
C ARG A 744 -7.92 12.40 19.74
N ARG A 745 -7.88 11.07 19.89
CA ARG A 745 -6.66 10.26 19.74
C ARG A 745 -6.07 10.33 18.33
N VAL A 746 -6.90 10.26 17.28
CA VAL A 746 -6.45 10.42 15.90
C VAL A 746 -5.82 11.80 15.68
N TYR A 747 -6.47 12.86 16.16
CA TYR A 747 -5.96 14.22 16.02
C TYR A 747 -4.62 14.42 16.75
N ALA A 748 -4.50 13.90 17.98
CA ALA A 748 -3.24 13.97 18.74
C ALA A 748 -2.10 13.20 18.04
N ALA A 749 -2.37 12.00 17.53
CA ALA A 749 -1.38 11.21 16.79
C ALA A 749 -0.98 11.86 15.46
N ALA A 750 -1.89 12.59 14.80
CA ALA A 750 -1.58 13.37 13.60
C ALA A 750 -0.62 14.52 13.92
N PHE A 751 -0.83 15.20 15.05
CA PHE A 751 0.06 16.25 15.54
C PHE A 751 1.45 15.70 15.94
N GLU A 752 1.49 14.53 16.58
CA GLU A 752 2.74 13.84 16.92
C GLU A 752 3.56 13.52 15.66
N LEU A 753 2.93 13.00 14.61
CA LEU A 753 3.57 12.74 13.33
C LEU A 753 4.11 14.02 12.66
N GLN A 754 3.35 15.12 12.73
CA GLN A 754 3.81 16.42 12.25
C GLN A 754 5.08 16.85 13.00
N GLN A 755 5.10 16.78 14.34
CA GLN A 755 6.26 17.14 15.14
C GLN A 755 7.48 16.24 14.88
N ALA A 756 7.29 14.92 14.80
CA ALA A 756 8.39 13.99 14.54
C ALA A 756 8.99 14.23 13.14
N SER A 757 8.15 14.51 12.14
CA SER A 757 8.58 14.86 10.79
C SER A 757 9.30 16.22 10.75
N ASP A 758 8.81 17.21 11.48
CA ASP A 758 9.43 18.54 11.60
C ASP A 758 10.82 18.42 12.25
N LYS A 759 10.93 17.65 13.34
CA LYS A 759 12.20 17.37 14.01
C LYS A 759 13.20 16.65 13.10
N LEU A 760 12.75 15.74 12.25
CA LEU A 760 13.61 15.05 11.28
C LEU A 760 14.11 15.98 10.18
N HIS A 761 13.24 16.85 9.66
CA HIS A 761 13.56 17.74 8.54
C HIS A 761 14.39 18.97 8.95
N THR A 762 14.05 19.58 10.09
CA THR A 762 14.66 20.84 10.55
C THR A 762 15.91 20.65 11.40
N ALA A 763 16.25 19.41 11.79
CA ALA A 763 17.48 19.10 12.53
C ALA A 763 18.69 19.74 11.86
N ARG A 764 19.42 20.64 12.53
CA ARG A 764 20.75 21.07 12.08
C ARG A 764 21.81 20.09 12.58
N ALA A 765 22.91 19.94 11.84
CA ALA A 765 24.00 19.04 12.25
C ALA A 765 24.55 19.40 13.65
N ALA A 766 24.61 20.69 13.99
CA ALA A 766 25.03 21.17 15.31
C ALA A 766 24.02 20.85 16.44
N GLU A 767 22.72 20.84 16.13
CA GLU A 767 21.62 20.57 17.09
C GLU A 767 21.32 19.07 17.27
N LEU A 768 21.97 18.20 16.50
CA LEU A 768 21.86 16.75 16.69
C LEU A 768 22.58 16.28 17.98
N LEU A 769 23.49 17.09 18.53
CA LEU A 769 24.25 16.80 19.76
C LEU A 769 23.68 17.48 21.01
N SER A 770 22.72 18.40 20.87
CA SER A 770 22.11 19.05 22.04
C SER A 770 21.16 18.09 22.73
N THR A 771 21.65 17.42 23.76
CA THR A 771 20.84 16.81 24.83
C THR A 771 19.82 17.85 25.32
N PRO A 772 18.55 17.50 25.57
CA PRO A 772 17.60 18.45 26.18
C PRO A 772 17.96 18.64 27.66
N ALA A 773 18.96 19.48 27.93
CA ALA A 773 19.29 20.00 29.25
C ALA A 773 19.20 21.54 29.31
N ASP A 774 19.18 22.23 28.17
CA ASP A 774 19.11 23.71 28.09
C ASP A 774 17.74 24.22 27.60
N ALA A 775 16.65 23.63 28.08
CA ALA A 775 15.39 24.37 28.14
C ALA A 775 15.46 25.25 29.39
N GLY A 776 15.91 26.49 29.22
CA GLY A 776 16.03 27.47 30.29
C GLY A 776 14.76 27.59 31.13
N PRO A 777 14.88 27.90 32.44
CA PRO A 777 13.72 28.01 33.32
C PRO A 777 12.82 29.16 32.87
N GLY A 778 11.52 28.88 32.74
CA GLY A 778 10.48 29.91 32.64
C GLY A 778 10.42 30.76 33.92
N PRO A 779 9.68 31.88 33.89
CA PRO A 779 9.92 33.03 34.78
C PRO A 779 9.63 32.71 36.25
N GLU A 780 10.64 33.03 37.07
CA GLU A 780 10.64 33.45 38.48
C GLU A 780 9.39 33.16 39.32
N LEU A 781 9.54 32.21 40.25
CA LEU A 781 8.94 32.30 41.57
C LEU A 781 10.09 32.29 42.59
N GLU A 782 10.27 33.43 43.25
CA GLU A 782 11.18 33.64 44.37
C GLU A 782 10.98 32.56 45.43
N GLN A 783 12.05 31.85 45.79
CA GLN A 783 12.20 31.33 47.14
C GLN A 783 13.69 31.18 47.49
N ASP A 784 13.98 31.76 48.65
CA ASP A 784 15.27 32.11 49.20
C ASP A 784 15.96 30.91 49.84
N ASP A 785 17.28 31.06 49.94
CA ASP A 785 18.17 30.56 50.97
C ASP A 785 18.65 29.08 51.01
N SER A 786 19.95 28.97 50.70
CA SER A 786 21.01 28.44 51.54
C SER A 786 20.76 27.17 52.35
N ASP A 787 21.33 26.06 51.89
CA ASP A 787 22.30 25.28 52.67
C ASP A 787 22.85 24.09 51.86
N ILE A 788 23.98 23.56 52.31
CA ILE A 788 24.69 22.36 51.83
C ILE A 788 25.81 22.68 50.82
N ASP A 789 26.60 23.69 51.18
CA ASP A 789 28.01 23.86 50.80
C ASP A 789 28.95 23.06 51.74
N ALA A 790 28.46 21.94 52.30
CA ALA A 790 29.13 21.24 53.40
C ALA A 790 29.03 19.73 53.25
N LEU A 791 29.85 19.11 52.38
CA LEU A 791 30.20 17.68 52.50
C LEU A 791 31.39 17.22 51.64
N LEU A 792 32.29 18.13 51.22
CA LEU A 792 33.57 17.75 50.64
C LEU A 792 34.70 18.02 51.64
N PRO A 793 35.37 16.99 52.19
CA PRO A 793 36.75 17.11 52.61
C PRO A 793 37.64 16.75 51.41
N GLY A 794 38.52 17.68 51.06
CA GLY A 794 39.59 17.45 50.09
C GLY A 794 40.77 16.66 50.68
N GLU A 795 41.62 16.16 49.79
CA GLU A 795 43.06 16.42 49.86
C GLU A 795 43.74 16.06 48.53
N GLU A 796 44.76 16.85 48.25
CA GLU A 796 45.58 16.94 47.05
C GLU A 796 46.56 15.77 46.93
N GLN A 797 46.98 15.41 45.69
CA GLN A 797 48.37 15.49 45.25
C GLN A 797 48.58 14.90 43.84
N ALA A 798 49.24 15.71 43.00
CA ALA A 798 49.75 15.34 41.69
C ALA A 798 50.94 14.37 41.80
N GLY A 799 51.06 13.43 40.86
CA GLY A 799 52.25 12.60 40.72
C GLY A 799 52.17 11.55 39.61
N SER A 800 52.87 11.83 38.52
CA SER A 800 53.15 10.99 37.34
C SER A 800 53.54 9.53 37.61
N VAL A 801 52.95 8.58 36.87
CA VAL A 801 53.65 7.39 36.34
C VAL A 801 53.11 7.04 34.96
N GLN A 802 53.97 7.24 33.97
CA GLN A 802 53.89 6.66 32.64
C GLN A 802 54.55 5.28 32.77
N ASP A 803 53.82 4.18 32.57
CA ASP A 803 54.32 2.96 31.93
C ASP A 803 53.26 1.85 31.87
N GLY A 804 53.10 1.29 30.66
CA GLY A 804 52.73 -0.10 30.44
C GLY A 804 51.32 -0.56 30.80
N LEU A 805 50.41 -0.57 29.82
CA LEU A 805 49.68 -1.77 29.37
C LEU A 805 48.66 -1.40 28.28
N ALA A 806 49.14 -1.33 27.04
CA ALA A 806 48.31 -1.64 25.89
C ALA A 806 48.13 -3.17 25.83
N PRO A 807 46.91 -3.71 25.64
CA PRO A 807 46.77 -5.06 25.14
C PRO A 807 46.84 -5.02 23.61
N HIS A 808 47.93 -5.57 23.11
CA HIS A 808 48.18 -5.90 21.74
C HIS A 808 47.07 -6.77 21.12
N HIS A 809 46.86 -6.55 19.82
CA HIS A 809 46.27 -7.50 18.90
C HIS A 809 47.03 -8.83 18.86
N GLN A 810 46.27 -9.91 18.60
CA GLN A 810 46.62 -11.26 18.11
C GLN A 810 46.65 -12.39 19.15
N GLY A 811 45.70 -13.32 18.99
CA GLY A 811 45.74 -14.66 19.59
C GLY A 811 44.37 -15.26 19.85
N ALA A 812 43.94 -16.18 18.99
CA ALA A 812 42.78 -17.08 19.13
C ALA A 812 41.37 -16.41 19.12
N GLN A 813 40.86 -16.17 17.92
CA GLN A 813 39.41 -16.18 17.68
C GLN A 813 38.87 -17.57 18.05
N ALA A 814 38.29 -17.71 19.24
CA ALA A 814 37.28 -18.74 19.45
C ALA A 814 36.12 -18.41 18.50
N ALA A 815 35.95 -19.23 17.47
CA ALA A 815 34.88 -19.08 16.50
C ALA A 815 33.52 -19.05 17.21
N PRO A 816 32.61 -18.12 16.86
CA PRO A 816 31.25 -18.17 17.38
C PRO A 816 30.60 -19.51 16.97
N PRO A 817 29.75 -20.13 17.81
CA PRO A 817 29.17 -21.46 17.57
C PRO A 817 28.22 -21.55 16.35
N GLY A 818 28.10 -20.51 15.53
CA GLY A 818 27.26 -20.46 14.32
C GLY A 818 27.92 -20.89 13.00
N GLY A 819 29.25 -21.04 12.93
CA GLY A 819 29.96 -21.25 11.65
C GLY A 819 29.65 -22.58 10.95
N ALA A 820 29.33 -23.63 11.71
CA ALA A 820 29.05 -24.97 11.15
C ALA A 820 27.68 -25.03 10.44
N ALA A 821 26.66 -24.35 10.97
CA ALA A 821 25.31 -24.36 10.40
C ALA A 821 25.23 -23.52 9.11
N GLU A 822 25.90 -22.37 9.07
CA GLU A 822 25.97 -21.52 7.87
C GLU A 822 26.76 -22.18 6.75
N SER A 823 27.89 -22.81 7.08
CA SER A 823 28.70 -23.54 6.11
C SER A 823 27.97 -24.78 5.56
N ALA A 824 27.24 -25.54 6.39
CA ALA A 824 26.40 -26.65 5.93
C ALA A 824 25.30 -26.19 4.96
N ALA A 825 24.67 -25.05 5.23
CA ALA A 825 23.64 -24.48 4.35
C ALA A 825 24.22 -24.06 2.98
N LEU A 826 25.45 -23.56 2.94
CA LEU A 826 26.14 -23.18 1.69
C LEU A 826 26.57 -24.40 0.86
N TRP A 827 27.13 -25.43 1.49
CA TRP A 827 27.49 -26.68 0.80
C TRP A 827 26.29 -27.36 0.19
N ARG A 828 25.18 -27.42 0.94
CA ARG A 828 23.90 -27.91 0.43
C ARG A 828 23.46 -27.17 -0.84
N ARG A 829 23.50 -25.84 -0.83
CA ARG A 829 23.15 -25.02 -2.02
C ARG A 829 24.09 -25.26 -3.18
N ALA A 830 25.38 -25.45 -2.93
CA ALA A 830 26.35 -25.76 -3.99
C ALA A 830 26.04 -27.10 -4.66
N VAL A 831 25.74 -28.14 -3.87
CA VAL A 831 25.30 -29.45 -4.39
C VAL A 831 24.00 -29.34 -5.18
N GLN A 832 23.01 -28.60 -4.65
CA GLN A 832 21.75 -28.36 -5.36
C GLN A 832 21.96 -27.60 -6.69
N ALA A 833 22.82 -26.57 -6.70
CA ALA A 833 23.13 -25.82 -7.92
C ALA A 833 23.81 -26.70 -8.97
N ALA A 834 24.73 -27.58 -8.56
CA ALA A 834 25.39 -28.53 -9.46
C ALA A 834 24.38 -29.52 -10.06
N LEU A 835 23.61 -30.23 -9.21
CA LEU A 835 22.62 -31.21 -9.66
C LEU A 835 21.55 -30.56 -10.55
N SER A 836 21.05 -29.39 -10.16
CA SER A 836 20.08 -28.62 -10.94
C SER A 836 20.63 -28.28 -12.33
N THR A 837 21.84 -27.74 -12.39
CA THR A 837 22.48 -27.37 -13.67
C THR A 837 22.74 -28.59 -14.55
N GLY A 838 23.27 -29.67 -13.99
CA GLY A 838 23.57 -30.90 -14.72
C GLY A 838 22.32 -31.60 -15.27
N ILE A 839 21.28 -31.74 -14.45
CA ILE A 839 19.99 -32.32 -14.88
C ILE A 839 19.32 -31.43 -15.93
N ALA A 840 19.36 -30.10 -15.77
CA ALA A 840 18.77 -29.18 -16.74
C ALA A 840 19.48 -29.24 -18.09
N LEU A 841 20.81 -29.34 -18.11
CA LEU A 841 21.59 -29.54 -19.33
C LEU A 841 21.24 -30.87 -20.00
N TYR A 842 21.17 -31.96 -19.23
CA TYR A 842 20.79 -33.27 -19.73
C TYR A 842 19.38 -33.26 -20.35
N LEU A 843 18.38 -32.71 -19.65
CA LEU A 843 17.02 -32.62 -20.16
C LEU A 843 16.89 -31.64 -21.35
N GLY A 844 17.63 -30.53 -21.32
CA GLY A 844 17.69 -29.58 -22.43
C GLY A 844 18.27 -30.19 -23.71
N SER A 845 19.20 -31.15 -23.59
CA SER A 845 19.79 -31.85 -24.73
C SER A 845 18.76 -32.62 -25.58
N PHE A 846 17.65 -33.05 -24.99
CA PHE A 846 16.54 -33.70 -25.71
C PHE A 846 15.64 -32.70 -26.45
N VAL A 847 15.64 -31.43 -26.06
CA VAL A 847 14.90 -30.37 -26.74
C VAL A 847 15.72 -29.83 -27.90
N SER A 848 16.98 -29.49 -27.63
CA SER A 848 17.88 -28.93 -28.63
C SER A 848 19.33 -29.23 -28.29
N SER A 849 19.97 -30.07 -29.11
CA SER A 849 21.39 -30.38 -28.99
C SER A 849 22.29 -29.16 -29.21
N SER A 850 21.79 -28.12 -29.91
CA SER A 850 22.52 -26.89 -30.18
C SER A 850 22.30 -25.77 -29.16
N HIS A 851 21.25 -25.82 -28.33
CA HIS A 851 20.86 -24.74 -27.41
C HIS A 851 20.74 -25.14 -25.93
N GLN A 852 20.94 -26.42 -25.58
CA GLN A 852 20.83 -26.99 -24.21
C GLN A 852 21.40 -26.14 -23.06
N TYR A 853 22.42 -25.31 -23.31
CA TYR A 853 22.99 -24.39 -22.31
C TYR A 853 22.00 -23.32 -21.82
N TRP A 854 20.93 -23.00 -22.54
CA TRP A 854 19.90 -22.05 -22.07
C TRP A 854 19.13 -22.57 -20.85
N ALA A 855 19.04 -23.89 -20.66
CA ALA A 855 18.44 -24.47 -19.46
C ALA A 855 19.32 -24.29 -18.20
N ALA A 856 20.65 -24.21 -18.38
CA ALA A 856 21.61 -24.12 -17.29
C ALA A 856 21.53 -22.81 -16.49
N MET A 857 21.36 -21.67 -17.17
CA MET A 857 21.38 -20.36 -16.50
C MET A 857 20.16 -20.16 -15.58
N PRO A 858 18.91 -20.48 -15.98
CA PRO A 858 17.76 -20.50 -15.09
C PRO A 858 17.90 -21.54 -13.97
N ALA A 859 18.42 -22.74 -14.26
CA ALA A 859 18.63 -23.80 -13.27
C ALA A 859 19.60 -23.39 -12.15
N TYR A 860 20.68 -22.69 -12.51
CA TYR A 860 21.64 -22.12 -11.58
C TYR A 860 21.06 -20.94 -10.78
N GLN A 861 20.38 -20.01 -11.45
CA GLN A 861 19.91 -18.77 -10.82
C GLN A 861 18.62 -18.93 -9.99
N ALA A 862 17.82 -19.96 -10.27
CA ALA A 862 16.59 -20.22 -9.53
C ALA A 862 16.86 -20.75 -8.12
N ILE A 863 17.97 -21.48 -7.90
CA ILE A 863 18.28 -22.07 -6.59
C ILE A 863 18.36 -21.00 -5.50
N GLY A 864 17.46 -21.12 -4.52
CA GLY A 864 17.33 -20.26 -3.36
C GLY A 864 17.79 -20.93 -2.07
N GLY A 865 17.66 -20.21 -0.96
CA GLY A 865 17.94 -20.74 0.37
C GLY A 865 16.88 -21.68 0.93
N SER A 866 15.71 -21.71 0.32
CA SER A 866 14.59 -22.61 0.63
C SER A 866 13.84 -23.00 -0.65
N ASP A 867 12.97 -24.00 -0.55
CA ASP A 867 12.08 -24.43 -1.64
C ASP A 867 11.18 -23.30 -2.15
N GLY A 868 10.55 -22.53 -1.26
CA GLY A 868 9.71 -21.39 -1.63
C GLY A 868 10.49 -20.25 -2.28
N GLU A 869 11.69 -19.93 -1.79
CA GLU A 869 12.55 -18.93 -2.45
C GLU A 869 12.96 -19.38 -3.86
N THR A 870 13.22 -20.68 -4.03
CA THR A 870 13.53 -21.28 -5.33
C THR A 870 12.33 -21.21 -6.27
N PHE A 871 11.13 -21.50 -5.77
CA PHE A 871 9.88 -21.38 -6.52
C PHE A 871 9.65 -19.94 -7.02
N VAL A 872 9.76 -18.95 -6.14
CA VAL A 872 9.56 -17.54 -6.52
C VAL A 872 10.58 -17.10 -7.56
N LYS A 873 11.87 -17.42 -7.37
CA LYS A 873 12.92 -17.11 -8.35
C LYS A 873 12.66 -17.82 -9.68
N GLY A 874 12.27 -19.09 -9.66
CA GLY A 874 11.90 -19.86 -10.85
C GLY A 874 10.72 -19.24 -11.61
N ALA A 875 9.63 -18.91 -10.92
CA ALA A 875 8.45 -18.26 -11.51
C ALA A 875 8.78 -16.88 -12.08
N GLN A 876 9.53 -16.06 -11.34
CA GLN A 876 10.00 -14.74 -11.82
C GLN A 876 10.87 -14.85 -13.08
N LYS A 877 11.71 -15.90 -13.17
CA LYS A 877 12.52 -16.19 -14.35
C LYS A 877 11.65 -16.60 -15.54
N ILE A 878 10.69 -17.51 -15.35
CA ILE A 878 9.76 -17.93 -16.41
C ILE A 878 8.99 -16.73 -16.94
N ILE A 879 8.36 -15.94 -16.07
CA ILE A 879 7.59 -14.75 -16.47
C ILE A 879 8.48 -13.75 -17.21
N GLY A 880 9.62 -13.39 -16.62
CA GLY A 880 10.55 -12.44 -17.22
C GLY A 880 11.06 -12.90 -18.59
N THR A 881 11.38 -14.19 -18.74
CA THR A 881 11.88 -14.74 -20.01
C THR A 881 10.79 -14.90 -21.06
N ILE A 882 9.56 -15.28 -20.71
CA ILE A 882 8.45 -15.35 -21.69
C ILE A 882 8.18 -13.97 -22.28
N PHE A 883 7.96 -12.96 -21.43
CA PHE A 883 7.71 -11.60 -21.92
C PHE A 883 8.95 -11.02 -22.63
N GLY A 884 10.14 -11.27 -22.10
CA GLY A 884 11.40 -10.75 -22.67
C GLY A 884 11.74 -11.38 -24.02
N ALA A 885 11.50 -12.68 -24.18
CA ALA A 885 11.61 -13.38 -25.46
C ALA A 885 10.55 -12.84 -26.43
N THR A 886 9.26 -12.86 -26.05
CA THR A 886 8.16 -12.43 -26.92
C THR A 886 8.40 -11.02 -27.47
N VAL A 887 8.68 -10.04 -26.59
CA VAL A 887 8.92 -8.65 -26.99
C VAL A 887 10.26 -8.51 -27.74
N GLY A 888 11.32 -9.16 -27.26
CA GLY A 888 12.65 -9.05 -27.85
C GLY A 888 12.76 -9.63 -29.25
N PHE A 889 12.17 -10.80 -29.48
CA PHE A 889 12.09 -11.43 -30.79
C PHE A 889 11.11 -10.70 -31.71
N TRP A 890 9.98 -10.19 -31.20
CA TRP A 890 9.07 -9.36 -32.01
C TRP A 890 9.77 -8.10 -32.54
N ILE A 891 10.55 -7.41 -31.70
CA ILE A 891 11.33 -6.24 -32.12
C ILE A 891 12.42 -6.64 -33.12
N ALA A 892 13.15 -7.74 -32.87
CA ALA A 892 14.20 -8.22 -33.78
C ALA A 892 13.64 -8.56 -35.18
N ILE A 893 12.53 -9.31 -35.22
CA ILE A 893 11.87 -9.70 -36.49
C ILE A 893 11.30 -8.48 -37.22
N ALA A 894 10.65 -7.55 -36.49
CA ALA A 894 10.01 -6.38 -37.10
C ALA A 894 11.02 -5.34 -37.61
N ALA A 895 12.13 -5.13 -36.89
CA ALA A 895 13.13 -4.13 -37.25
C ALA A 895 14.18 -4.66 -38.24
N GLY A 896 14.35 -5.98 -38.35
CA GLY A 896 15.44 -6.61 -39.08
C GLY A 896 16.82 -6.27 -38.50
N SER A 897 17.88 -6.70 -39.17
CA SER A 897 19.28 -6.52 -38.73
C SER A 897 19.82 -5.09 -38.94
N HIS A 898 18.97 -4.07 -38.90
CA HIS A 898 19.37 -2.68 -39.07
C HIS A 898 20.13 -2.17 -37.82
N PRO A 899 21.43 -1.80 -37.94
CA PRO A 899 22.24 -1.39 -36.79
C PRO A 899 21.68 -0.18 -36.04
N ALA A 900 20.93 0.68 -36.74
CA ALA A 900 20.29 1.88 -36.19
C ALA A 900 19.20 1.57 -35.14
N VAL A 901 18.58 0.39 -35.17
CA VAL A 901 17.57 -0.04 -34.18
C VAL A 901 18.20 -0.98 -33.15
N LEU A 902 19.01 -1.93 -33.62
CA LEU A 902 19.67 -2.92 -32.78
C LEU A 902 20.53 -2.30 -31.68
N LEU A 903 21.42 -1.35 -32.03
CA LEU A 903 22.38 -0.79 -31.08
C LEU A 903 21.71 0.02 -29.95
N PRO A 904 20.74 0.91 -30.21
CA PRO A 904 19.97 1.56 -29.15
C PRO A 904 19.19 0.58 -28.27
N VAL A 905 18.54 -0.42 -28.86
CA VAL A 905 17.78 -1.43 -28.10
C VAL A 905 18.70 -2.23 -27.19
N LEU A 906 19.86 -2.65 -27.69
CA LEU A 906 20.88 -3.35 -26.90
C LEU A 906 21.39 -2.47 -25.74
N ALA A 907 21.67 -1.19 -26.00
CA ALA A 907 22.09 -0.24 -24.96
C ALA A 907 21.02 -0.06 -23.86
N ILE A 908 19.74 0.05 -24.25
CA ILE A 908 18.61 0.10 -23.32
C ILE A 908 18.53 -1.20 -22.49
N CYS A 909 18.69 -2.37 -23.12
CA CYS A 909 18.65 -3.65 -22.42
C CYS A 909 19.80 -3.81 -21.42
N VAL A 910 21.02 -3.39 -21.78
CA VAL A 910 22.18 -3.39 -20.88
C VAL A 910 21.93 -2.45 -19.69
N PHE A 911 21.48 -1.23 -19.95
CA PHE A 911 21.17 -0.26 -18.91
C PHE A 911 20.06 -0.78 -17.97
N ALA A 912 18.92 -1.21 -18.53
CA ALA A 912 17.77 -1.62 -17.76
C ALA A 912 18.01 -2.94 -16.98
N SER A 913 18.73 -3.90 -17.56
CA SER A 913 19.11 -5.14 -16.85
C SER A 913 20.07 -4.87 -15.67
N ALA A 914 20.94 -3.86 -15.78
CA ALA A 914 21.78 -3.41 -14.67
C ALA A 914 20.97 -2.62 -13.62
N TYR A 915 20.09 -1.72 -14.06
CA TYR A 915 19.26 -0.87 -13.19
C TYR A 915 18.30 -1.67 -12.32
N PHE A 916 17.58 -2.64 -12.91
CA PHE A 916 16.59 -3.45 -12.19
C PHE A 916 17.18 -4.63 -11.42
N ARG A 917 18.49 -4.91 -11.56
CA ARG A 917 19.15 -6.10 -10.96
C ARG A 917 18.92 -6.24 -9.45
N SER A 918 18.98 -5.14 -8.71
CA SER A 918 18.77 -5.10 -7.26
C SER A 918 17.35 -4.68 -6.84
N ALA A 919 16.49 -4.35 -7.80
CA ALA A 919 15.15 -3.82 -7.56
C ALA A 919 14.05 -4.85 -7.86
N SER A 920 14.15 -5.54 -9.00
CA SER A 920 13.15 -6.49 -9.49
C SER A 920 13.80 -7.56 -10.35
N SER A 921 13.90 -8.76 -9.79
CA SER A 921 14.38 -9.97 -10.47
C SER A 921 13.65 -10.28 -11.79
N PRO A 922 12.30 -10.23 -11.89
CA PRO A 922 11.62 -10.53 -13.16
C PRO A 922 11.87 -9.47 -14.24
N LEU A 923 11.94 -8.18 -13.87
CA LEU A 923 12.28 -7.12 -14.83
C LEU A 923 13.73 -7.23 -15.30
N ALA A 924 14.67 -7.55 -14.41
CA ALA A 924 16.05 -7.80 -14.79
C ALA A 924 16.16 -9.00 -15.77
N ALA A 925 15.42 -10.08 -15.53
CA ALA A 925 15.35 -11.25 -16.41
C ALA A 925 14.71 -10.93 -17.77
N PHE A 926 13.68 -10.08 -17.80
CA PHE A 926 13.05 -9.56 -19.02
C PHE A 926 14.06 -8.85 -19.91
N TRP A 927 14.73 -7.81 -19.38
CA TRP A 927 15.71 -7.03 -20.14
C TRP A 927 16.93 -7.85 -20.55
N GLN A 928 17.36 -8.78 -19.69
CA GLN A 928 18.47 -9.69 -20.02
C GLN A 928 18.11 -10.68 -21.13
N THR A 929 16.88 -11.21 -21.13
CA THR A 929 16.42 -12.12 -22.20
C THR A 929 16.30 -11.37 -23.53
N MET A 930 15.75 -10.15 -23.48
CA MET A 930 15.65 -9.29 -24.64
C MET A 930 17.03 -8.92 -25.21
N MET A 931 18.02 -8.63 -24.35
CA MET A 931 19.42 -8.44 -24.76
C MET A 931 19.95 -9.64 -25.56
N PHE A 932 19.62 -10.87 -25.14
CA PHE A 932 20.02 -12.08 -25.86
C PHE A 932 19.30 -12.26 -27.20
N ALA A 933 18.02 -11.89 -27.30
CA ALA A 933 17.30 -11.93 -28.57
C ALA A 933 17.96 -11.02 -29.61
N GLN A 934 18.31 -9.79 -29.21
CA GLN A 934 19.04 -8.83 -30.05
C GLN A 934 20.44 -9.35 -30.42
N LEU A 935 21.14 -9.97 -29.47
CA LEU A 935 22.44 -10.59 -29.75
C LEU A 935 22.33 -11.74 -30.78
N TYR A 936 21.27 -12.55 -30.71
CA TYR A 936 21.04 -13.66 -31.64
C TYR A 936 20.68 -13.20 -33.05
N ASP A 937 19.86 -12.15 -33.14
CA ASP A 937 19.55 -11.50 -34.43
C ASP A 937 20.83 -10.98 -35.08
N PHE A 938 21.65 -10.29 -34.30
CA PHE A 938 22.92 -9.77 -34.77
C PHE A 938 23.91 -10.85 -35.21
N LEU A 939 23.93 -12.00 -34.53
CA LEU A 939 24.75 -13.15 -34.91
C LEU A 939 24.22 -13.88 -36.17
N GLY A 940 23.08 -13.47 -36.72
CA GLY A 940 22.42 -14.14 -37.85
C GLY A 940 21.87 -15.51 -37.49
N ARG A 941 21.60 -15.76 -36.20
CA ARG A 941 21.13 -17.06 -35.68
C ARG A 941 19.66 -17.03 -35.24
N LEU A 942 18.91 -16.01 -35.64
CA LEU A 942 17.49 -15.89 -35.32
C LEU A 942 16.67 -16.88 -36.15
N SER A 943 15.94 -17.78 -35.49
CA SER A 943 14.87 -18.58 -36.11
C SER A 943 13.59 -18.42 -35.28
N THR A 944 12.42 -18.60 -35.90
CA THR A 944 11.14 -18.64 -35.17
C THR A 944 11.12 -19.78 -34.14
N GLU A 945 11.78 -20.90 -34.46
CA GLU A 945 11.98 -22.03 -33.56
C GLU A 945 12.85 -21.69 -32.33
N ALA A 946 13.80 -20.75 -32.45
CA ALA A 946 14.64 -20.33 -31.33
C ALA A 946 13.83 -19.67 -30.19
N VAL A 947 12.68 -19.05 -30.51
CA VAL A 947 11.78 -18.45 -29.52
C VAL A 947 11.15 -19.55 -28.66
N ASP A 948 10.62 -20.59 -29.31
CA ASP A 948 9.96 -21.71 -28.65
C ASP A 948 10.95 -22.49 -27.78
N VAL A 949 12.15 -22.78 -28.32
CA VAL A 949 13.22 -23.47 -27.58
C VAL A 949 13.65 -22.65 -26.37
N ARG A 950 13.75 -21.32 -26.49
CA ARG A 950 14.16 -20.45 -25.38
C ARG A 950 13.18 -20.50 -24.21
N VAL A 951 11.88 -20.51 -24.50
CA VAL A 951 10.84 -20.60 -23.48
C VAL A 951 10.87 -21.98 -22.82
N VAL A 952 10.88 -23.05 -23.64
CA VAL A 952 10.87 -24.44 -23.15
C VAL A 952 12.08 -24.75 -22.28
N GLU A 953 13.30 -24.45 -22.73
CA GLU A 953 14.53 -24.74 -21.96
C GLU A 953 14.61 -23.92 -20.66
N THR A 954 14.07 -22.71 -20.65
CA THR A 954 13.98 -21.90 -19.43
C THR A 954 13.01 -22.50 -18.41
N VAL A 955 11.86 -22.98 -18.88
CA VAL A 955 10.89 -23.70 -18.03
C VAL A 955 11.51 -24.97 -17.48
N ILE A 956 12.22 -25.76 -18.31
CA ILE A 956 12.95 -26.96 -17.86
C ILE A 956 13.93 -26.59 -16.74
N GLY A 957 14.78 -25.60 -16.94
CA GLY A 957 15.76 -25.18 -15.93
C GLY A 957 15.10 -24.75 -14.60
N ALA A 958 14.02 -23.96 -14.67
CA ALA A 958 13.30 -23.51 -13.48
C ALA A 958 12.58 -24.65 -12.74
N VAL A 959 11.96 -25.59 -13.48
CA VAL A 959 11.28 -26.76 -12.90
C VAL A 959 12.29 -27.73 -12.28
N VAL A 960 13.42 -27.99 -12.95
CA VAL A 960 14.49 -28.82 -12.41
C VAL A 960 15.05 -28.23 -11.12
N ALA A 961 15.29 -26.91 -11.08
CA ALA A 961 15.75 -26.25 -9.86
C ALA A 961 14.76 -26.42 -8.69
N LEU A 962 13.46 -26.32 -8.96
CA LEU A 962 12.42 -26.55 -7.95
C LEU A 962 12.41 -27.99 -7.46
N LEU A 963 12.46 -28.96 -8.37
CA LEU A 963 12.50 -30.38 -8.03
C LEU A 963 13.74 -30.72 -7.19
N VAL A 964 14.91 -30.22 -7.59
CA VAL A 964 16.16 -30.43 -6.83
C VAL A 964 16.08 -29.77 -5.46
N ALA A 965 15.53 -28.55 -5.35
CA ALA A 965 15.36 -27.89 -4.06
C ALA A 965 14.34 -28.60 -3.13
N ALA A 966 13.34 -29.27 -3.72
CA ALA A 966 12.32 -30.03 -2.99
C ALA A 966 12.75 -31.45 -2.61
N LEU A 967 13.64 -32.08 -3.39
CA LEU A 967 14.03 -33.49 -3.22
C LEU A 967 15.42 -33.68 -2.60
N VAL A 968 16.38 -32.80 -2.90
CA VAL A 968 17.78 -32.95 -2.47
C VAL A 968 18.05 -32.06 -1.27
N LEU A 969 18.14 -32.64 -0.06
CA LEU A 969 18.35 -31.93 1.20
C LEU A 969 17.34 -30.77 1.39
N PRO A 970 16.03 -31.04 1.46
CA PRO A 970 15.02 -30.00 1.43
C PRO A 970 15.05 -29.12 2.68
N THR A 971 15.02 -27.81 2.47
CA THR A 971 14.76 -26.82 3.52
C THR A 971 13.43 -26.14 3.24
N ARG A 972 12.37 -26.64 3.88
CA ARG A 972 11.01 -26.09 3.72
C ARG A 972 10.94 -24.66 4.25
N THR A 973 10.42 -23.72 3.46
CA THR A 973 10.30 -22.31 3.86
C THR A 973 9.49 -22.16 5.14
N ARG A 974 8.42 -22.93 5.32
CA ARG A 974 7.62 -22.93 6.56
C ARG A 974 8.42 -23.33 7.80
N ALA A 975 9.26 -24.38 7.71
CA ALA A 975 10.10 -24.81 8.82
C ALA A 975 11.25 -23.83 9.10
N LYS A 976 11.76 -23.13 8.07
CA LYS A 976 12.73 -22.05 8.25
C LYS A 976 12.08 -20.82 8.92
N PHE A 977 10.87 -20.46 8.51
CA PHE A 977 10.08 -19.39 9.10
C PHE A 977 9.78 -19.66 10.57
N ALA A 978 9.25 -20.84 10.91
CA ALA A 978 8.96 -21.22 12.30
C ALA A 978 10.21 -21.12 13.21
N ARG A 979 11.36 -21.64 12.77
CA ARG A 979 12.62 -21.52 13.53
C ARG A 979 13.09 -20.09 13.74
N GLN A 980 12.91 -19.22 12.74
CA GLN A 980 13.26 -17.80 12.87
C GLN A 980 12.25 -17.03 13.72
N ALA A 981 10.97 -17.40 13.66
CA ALA A 981 9.91 -16.86 14.50
C ALA A 981 10.16 -17.21 15.97
N LEU A 982 10.51 -18.46 16.28
CA LEU A 982 10.91 -18.88 17.64
C LEU A 982 12.13 -18.11 18.14
N LYS A 983 13.15 -17.90 17.29
CA LYS A 983 14.33 -17.10 17.66
C LYS A 983 13.98 -15.63 17.95
N LEU A 984 13.05 -15.07 17.18
CA LEU A 984 12.54 -13.72 17.43
C LEU A 984 11.76 -13.68 18.73
N LEU A 985 10.90 -14.67 18.98
CA LEU A 985 10.10 -14.76 20.19
C LEU A 985 10.97 -14.83 21.45
N ASP A 986 12.01 -15.66 21.43
CA ASP A 986 13.01 -15.77 22.49
C ASP A 986 13.72 -14.43 22.78
N SER A 987 14.01 -13.66 21.73
CA SER A 987 14.62 -12.33 21.89
C SER A 987 13.63 -11.29 22.43
N VAL A 988 12.35 -11.35 22.03
CA VAL A 988 11.28 -10.47 22.54
C VAL A 988 10.95 -10.78 23.99
N GLU A 989 10.84 -12.06 24.34
CA GLU A 989 10.64 -12.54 25.70
C GLU A 989 11.78 -12.06 26.61
N GLY A 990 13.04 -12.26 26.19
CA GLY A 990 14.21 -11.81 26.96
C GLY A 990 14.26 -10.30 27.19
N VAL A 991 13.87 -9.47 26.20
CA VAL A 991 13.81 -8.00 26.36
C VAL A 991 12.64 -7.59 27.25
N THR A 992 11.48 -8.25 27.11
CA THR A 992 10.29 -7.98 27.95
C THR A 992 10.56 -8.34 29.40
N ALA A 993 11.17 -9.50 29.67
CA ALA A 993 11.58 -9.93 30.99
C ALA A 993 12.61 -8.98 31.62
N ALA A 994 13.61 -8.51 30.85
CA ALA A 994 14.59 -7.54 31.33
C ALA A 994 13.92 -6.20 31.70
N ALA A 995 12.97 -5.71 30.91
CA ALA A 995 12.22 -4.50 31.22
C ALA A 995 11.31 -4.69 32.45
N LEU A 996 10.59 -5.82 32.57
CA LEU A 996 9.81 -6.19 33.75
C LEU A 996 10.66 -6.22 35.02
N GLN A 997 11.88 -6.76 34.95
CA GLN A 997 12.80 -6.82 36.08
C GLN A 997 13.23 -5.41 36.56
N VAL A 998 13.39 -4.46 35.65
CA VAL A 998 13.65 -3.05 36.00
C VAL A 998 12.44 -2.48 36.76
N TRP A 999 11.22 -2.67 36.27
CA TRP A 999 10.01 -2.20 36.94
C TRP A 999 9.85 -2.80 38.35
N ARG A 1000 10.06 -4.11 38.47
CA ARG A 1000 10.03 -4.84 39.76
C ARG A 1000 11.06 -4.31 40.76
N SER A 1001 12.22 -3.90 40.28
CA SER A 1001 13.29 -3.42 41.15
C SER A 1001 13.00 -2.06 41.79
N GLY A 1002 11.97 -1.34 41.33
CA GLY A 1002 11.55 -0.05 41.89
C GLY A 1002 12.63 1.04 41.79
N ARG A 1003 13.63 0.87 40.91
CA ARG A 1003 14.75 1.79 40.71
C ARG A 1003 14.86 2.19 39.25
N ALA A 1004 15.41 3.39 39.03
CA ALA A 1004 15.76 3.83 37.69
C ALA A 1004 16.75 2.86 36.99
N PRO A 1005 16.62 2.66 35.67
CA PRO A 1005 17.51 1.76 34.92
C PRO A 1005 18.95 2.30 34.89
N SER A 1006 19.92 1.42 35.13
CA SER A 1006 21.35 1.72 35.03
C SER A 1006 21.79 1.94 33.57
N ALA A 1007 22.91 2.61 33.34
CA ALA A 1007 23.44 2.83 31.99
C ALA A 1007 23.72 1.50 31.24
N ALA A 1008 24.12 0.45 31.96
CA ALA A 1008 24.35 -0.88 31.39
C ALA A 1008 23.04 -1.56 30.94
N GLU A 1009 21.96 -1.40 31.71
CA GLU A 1009 20.63 -1.92 31.37
C GLU A 1009 20.02 -1.19 30.19
N ARG A 1010 20.11 0.15 30.15
CA ARG A 1010 19.69 0.93 28.97
C ARG A 1010 20.43 0.48 27.71
N ALA A 1011 21.75 0.30 27.81
CA ALA A 1011 22.54 -0.21 26.70
C ALA A 1011 22.15 -1.65 26.31
N ALA A 1012 21.73 -2.50 27.25
CA ALA A 1012 21.27 -3.86 26.98
C ALA A 1012 19.89 -3.88 26.30
N LEU A 1013 18.94 -3.06 26.78
CA LEU A 1013 17.62 -2.88 26.18
C LEU A 1013 17.74 -2.34 24.75
N ALA A 1014 18.56 -1.31 24.54
CA ALA A 1014 18.85 -0.78 23.20
C ALA A 1014 19.47 -1.83 22.26
N ARG A 1015 20.42 -2.65 22.73
CA ARG A 1015 20.95 -3.77 21.93
C ARG A 1015 19.87 -4.81 21.61
N GLY A 1016 18.99 -5.11 22.56
CA GLY A 1016 17.83 -5.98 22.40
C GLY A 1016 16.89 -5.47 21.31
N GLU A 1017 16.54 -4.18 21.33
CA GLU A 1017 15.72 -3.56 20.28
C GLU A 1017 16.33 -3.70 18.89
N ILE A 1018 17.63 -3.44 18.75
CA ILE A 1018 18.34 -3.58 17.49
C ILE A 1018 18.31 -5.03 17.01
N ALA A 1019 18.53 -5.99 17.91
CA ALA A 1019 18.52 -7.41 17.59
C ALA A 1019 17.13 -7.89 17.15
N MET A 1020 16.07 -7.53 17.88
CA MET A 1020 14.69 -7.86 17.53
C MET A 1020 14.31 -7.28 16.15
N ALA A 1021 14.67 -6.02 15.88
CA ALA A 1021 14.41 -5.39 14.59
C ALA A 1021 15.12 -6.11 13.44
N GLU A 1022 16.37 -6.52 13.62
CA GLU A 1022 17.12 -7.25 12.60
C GLU A 1022 16.59 -8.67 12.36
N GLN A 1023 16.18 -9.35 13.43
CA GLN A 1023 15.54 -10.66 13.35
C GLN A 1023 14.17 -10.58 12.67
N LEU A 1024 13.35 -9.55 12.95
CA LEU A 1024 12.08 -9.32 12.25
C LEU A 1024 12.30 -9.09 10.75
N ARG A 1025 13.31 -8.30 10.35
CA ARG A 1025 13.68 -8.13 8.93
C ARG A 1025 14.07 -9.46 8.30
N THR A 1026 14.86 -10.26 8.99
CA THR A 1026 15.27 -11.58 8.52
C THR A 1026 14.05 -12.51 8.35
N LEU A 1027 13.11 -12.47 9.29
CA LEU A 1027 11.86 -13.23 9.24
C LEU A 1027 10.99 -12.81 8.05
N GLN A 1028 10.86 -11.51 7.78
CA GLN A 1028 10.13 -10.98 6.62
C GLN A 1028 10.74 -11.44 5.29
N VAL A 1029 12.07 -11.40 5.17
CA VAL A 1029 12.77 -11.87 3.97
C VAL A 1029 12.53 -13.37 3.75
N THR A 1030 12.55 -14.18 4.82
CA THR A 1030 12.22 -15.61 4.73
C THR A 1030 10.74 -15.86 4.44
N ALA A 1031 9.84 -14.99 4.89
CA ALA A 1031 8.40 -15.10 4.68
C ALA A 1031 7.93 -14.64 3.28
N ALA A 1032 8.72 -13.83 2.58
CA ALA A 1032 8.36 -13.27 1.27
C ALA A 1032 7.82 -14.30 0.25
N PRO A 1033 8.36 -15.53 0.15
CA PRO A 1033 7.79 -16.57 -0.70
C PRO A 1033 6.42 -17.08 -0.26
N LEU A 1034 6.15 -17.12 1.05
CA LEU A 1034 4.90 -17.59 1.62
C LEU A 1034 3.77 -16.56 1.48
N GLN A 1035 4.10 -15.27 1.34
CA GLN A 1035 3.12 -14.19 1.11
C GLN A 1035 2.38 -14.32 -0.22
N HIS A 1036 2.94 -15.05 -1.18
CA HIS A 1036 2.34 -15.28 -2.50
C HIS A 1036 1.55 -16.59 -2.59
N ALA A 1037 1.47 -17.37 -1.50
CA ALA A 1037 0.71 -18.62 -1.46
C ALA A 1037 -0.79 -18.35 -1.24
N SER A 1038 -1.65 -19.23 -1.76
CA SER A 1038 -3.08 -19.23 -1.45
C SER A 1038 -3.30 -19.34 0.07
N GLY A 1039 -4.12 -18.46 0.64
CA GLY A 1039 -4.35 -18.39 2.10
C GLY A 1039 -3.34 -17.53 2.87
N ALA A 1040 -2.44 -16.78 2.20
CA ALA A 1040 -1.52 -15.85 2.89
C ALA A 1040 -2.24 -14.81 3.76
N PHE A 1041 -3.47 -14.45 3.41
CA PHE A 1041 -4.32 -13.48 4.11
C PHE A 1041 -5.40 -14.11 5.01
N ASP A 1042 -5.42 -15.43 5.15
CA ASP A 1042 -6.30 -16.12 6.11
C ASP A 1042 -5.91 -15.71 7.55
N PRO A 1043 -6.75 -15.86 8.58
CA PRO A 1043 -6.37 -15.58 9.98
C PRO A 1043 -5.05 -16.25 10.38
N SER A 1044 -4.87 -17.53 10.05
CA SER A 1044 -3.62 -18.28 10.23
C SER A 1044 -2.56 -18.05 9.13
N GLY A 1045 -2.76 -17.05 8.29
CA GLY A 1045 -1.93 -16.72 7.13
C GLY A 1045 -0.64 -16.01 7.54
N VAL A 1046 0.43 -16.21 6.76
CA VAL A 1046 1.77 -15.65 7.04
C VAL A 1046 1.75 -14.11 7.08
N GLU A 1047 0.84 -13.47 6.35
CA GLU A 1047 0.70 -12.02 6.35
C GLU A 1047 0.20 -11.50 7.70
N ASN A 1048 -0.81 -12.17 8.28
CA ASN A 1048 -1.33 -11.82 9.59
C ASN A 1048 -0.31 -12.13 10.68
N GLN A 1049 0.35 -13.28 10.63
CA GLN A 1049 1.45 -13.61 11.56
C GLN A 1049 2.56 -12.54 11.55
N LEU A 1050 2.99 -12.07 10.37
CA LEU A 1050 3.96 -10.98 10.26
C LEU A 1050 3.42 -9.66 10.83
N SER A 1051 2.15 -9.35 10.62
CA SER A 1051 1.49 -8.18 11.20
C SER A 1051 1.41 -8.28 12.73
N SER A 1052 1.12 -9.44 13.29
CA SER A 1052 1.08 -9.64 14.73
C SER A 1052 2.48 -9.58 15.35
N PHE A 1053 3.53 -10.10 14.68
CA PHE A 1053 4.92 -9.86 15.10
C PHE A 1053 5.29 -8.36 15.07
N TRP A 1054 4.79 -7.61 14.08
CA TRP A 1054 4.95 -6.17 14.02
C TRP A 1054 4.29 -5.45 15.20
N GLU A 1055 3.02 -5.80 15.49
CA GLU A 1055 2.27 -5.25 16.62
C GLU A 1055 2.94 -5.63 17.96
N LEU A 1056 3.39 -6.87 18.12
CA LEU A 1056 4.13 -7.34 19.29
C LEU A 1056 5.43 -6.55 19.50
N LEU A 1057 6.26 -6.39 18.46
CA LEU A 1057 7.49 -5.59 18.57
C LEU A 1057 7.18 -4.12 18.86
N TYR A 1058 6.14 -3.56 18.24
CA TYR A 1058 5.72 -2.19 18.51
C TYR A 1058 5.36 -1.98 19.98
N TYR A 1059 4.55 -2.87 20.57
CA TYR A 1059 4.16 -2.78 21.98
C TYR A 1059 5.34 -3.07 22.93
N THR A 1060 6.20 -4.03 22.59
CA THR A 1060 7.43 -4.31 23.35
C THR A 1060 8.34 -3.09 23.39
N ARG A 1061 8.50 -2.37 22.28
CA ARG A 1061 9.31 -1.15 22.23
C ARG A 1061 8.70 0.01 22.99
N HIS A 1062 7.37 0.14 22.98
CA HIS A 1062 6.69 1.11 23.84
C HIS A 1062 6.91 0.81 25.31
N PHE A 1063 6.87 -0.47 25.69
CA PHE A 1063 7.18 -0.91 27.04
C PHE A 1063 8.64 -0.60 27.43
N VAL A 1064 9.60 -0.88 26.55
CA VAL A 1064 11.02 -0.53 26.76
C VAL A 1064 11.21 0.99 26.89
N ALA A 1065 10.64 1.78 25.98
CA ALA A 1065 10.76 3.24 26.00
C ALA A 1065 10.07 3.89 27.21
N ALA A 1066 9.00 3.27 27.73
CA ALA A 1066 8.38 3.68 28.99
C ALA A 1066 9.27 3.31 30.18
N THR A 1067 9.92 2.14 30.15
CA THR A 1067 10.91 1.72 31.16
C THR A 1067 12.12 2.65 31.22
N GLU A 1068 12.58 3.18 30.09
CA GLU A 1068 13.73 4.08 30.03
C GLU A 1068 13.44 5.50 30.55
N ARG A 1069 12.18 5.95 30.45
CA ARG A 1069 11.75 7.31 30.81
C ARG A 1069 11.05 7.40 32.16
N GLY A 1070 10.30 6.36 32.51
CA GLY A 1070 9.49 6.31 33.72
C GLY A 1070 10.33 6.09 34.97
N ASP A 1071 9.77 6.49 36.10
CA ASP A 1071 10.32 6.18 37.43
C ASP A 1071 9.57 4.97 38.01
N PRO A 1072 10.18 3.78 38.05
CA PRO A 1072 9.54 2.57 38.54
C PRO A 1072 9.08 2.65 40.00
N ALA A 1073 9.66 3.56 40.79
CA ALA A 1073 9.27 3.77 42.18
C ALA A 1073 7.85 4.35 42.33
N GLN A 1074 7.29 4.91 41.25
CA GLN A 1074 5.99 5.58 41.26
C GLN A 1074 4.83 4.71 40.75
N ALA A 1075 5.10 3.46 40.33
CA ALA A 1075 4.05 2.51 39.95
C ALA A 1075 3.39 1.94 41.22
N ASN A 1076 2.06 2.03 41.33
CA ASN A 1076 1.34 1.68 42.55
C ASN A 1076 0.87 0.20 42.51
N VAL A 1077 1.79 -0.69 42.15
CA VAL A 1077 1.51 -2.11 41.88
C VAL A 1077 2.15 -2.98 42.98
N SER A 1078 1.35 -3.85 43.61
CA SER A 1078 1.83 -4.74 44.67
C SER A 1078 2.80 -5.81 44.15
N PRO A 1079 3.70 -6.35 45.00
CA PRO A 1079 4.59 -7.45 44.60
C PRO A 1079 3.87 -8.71 44.09
N GLU A 1080 2.65 -8.96 44.58
CA GLU A 1080 1.80 -10.08 44.16
C GLU A 1080 1.24 -9.85 42.75
N GLN A 1081 0.83 -8.63 42.42
CA GLN A 1081 0.37 -8.26 41.07
C GLN A 1081 1.52 -8.30 40.05
N TRP A 1082 2.74 -7.89 40.43
CA TRP A 1082 3.90 -8.05 39.56
C TRP A 1082 4.20 -9.52 39.24
N ASN A 1083 4.12 -10.41 40.23
CA ASN A 1083 4.30 -11.84 40.00
C ASN A 1083 3.20 -12.42 39.08
N GLN A 1084 1.95 -11.96 39.22
CA GLN A 1084 0.85 -12.36 38.33
C GLN A 1084 1.08 -11.92 36.88
N LEU A 1085 1.52 -10.67 36.67
CA LEU A 1085 1.86 -10.13 35.35
C LEU A 1085 3.02 -10.88 34.70
N GLU A 1086 4.08 -11.16 35.46
CA GLU A 1086 5.25 -11.94 35.02
C GLU A 1086 4.83 -13.37 34.62
N GLU A 1087 4.12 -14.07 35.51
CA GLU A 1087 3.68 -15.45 35.26
C GLU A 1087 2.71 -15.55 34.08
N ALA A 1088 1.80 -14.58 33.92
CA ALA A 1088 0.88 -14.56 32.78
C ALA A 1088 1.61 -14.23 31.47
N THR A 1089 2.59 -13.31 31.51
CA THR A 1089 3.41 -12.97 30.34
C THR A 1089 4.27 -14.16 29.90
N GLU A 1090 4.96 -14.83 30.83
CA GLU A 1090 5.72 -16.06 30.56
C GLU A 1090 4.83 -17.18 30.01
N ARG A 1091 3.65 -17.40 30.59
CA ARG A 1091 2.68 -18.38 30.09
C ARG A 1091 2.25 -18.09 28.65
N ASN A 1092 1.98 -16.83 28.32
CA ASN A 1092 1.61 -16.41 26.97
C ASN A 1092 2.74 -16.64 25.96
N PHE A 1093 3.98 -16.26 26.29
CA PHE A 1093 5.15 -16.55 25.44
C PHE A 1093 5.35 -18.05 25.24
N ALA A 1094 5.23 -18.85 26.30
CA ALA A 1094 5.33 -20.31 26.23
C ALA A 1094 4.23 -20.94 25.36
N ALA A 1095 2.98 -20.47 25.46
CA ALA A 1095 1.87 -20.92 24.63
C ALA A 1095 2.10 -20.62 23.14
N LEU A 1096 2.60 -19.43 22.82
CA LEU A 1096 2.91 -19.05 21.44
C LEU A 1096 4.13 -19.82 20.89
N ALA A 1097 5.15 -20.04 21.71
CA ALA A 1097 6.29 -20.88 21.35
C ALA A 1097 5.84 -22.32 21.04
N ALA A 1098 4.97 -22.90 21.87
CA ALA A 1098 4.38 -24.22 21.64
C ALA A 1098 3.60 -24.29 20.32
N ALA A 1099 2.82 -23.25 20.00
CA ALA A 1099 2.09 -23.17 18.74
C ALA A 1099 3.01 -23.16 17.51
N PHE A 1100 4.12 -22.40 17.53
CA PHE A 1100 5.10 -22.38 16.44
C PHE A 1100 5.93 -23.66 16.31
N ASP A 1101 6.06 -24.41 17.40
CA ASP A 1101 6.73 -25.72 17.45
C ASP A 1101 5.78 -26.89 17.09
N ALA A 1102 4.56 -26.58 16.64
CA ALA A 1102 3.50 -27.55 16.33
C ALA A 1102 3.10 -28.47 17.49
N ARG A 1103 3.27 -27.99 18.73
CA ARG A 1103 2.74 -28.61 19.95
C ARG A 1103 1.37 -27.99 20.29
N SER A 1104 0.53 -28.70 21.04
CA SER A 1104 -0.72 -28.13 21.54
C SER A 1104 -0.41 -26.96 22.48
N PRO A 1105 -0.82 -25.73 22.15
CA PRO A 1105 -0.60 -24.58 23.04
C PRO A 1105 -1.40 -24.76 24.34
N GLY A 1106 -0.83 -24.31 25.45
CA GLY A 1106 -1.55 -24.16 26.71
C GLY A 1106 -2.57 -23.01 26.65
N PRO A 1107 -3.37 -22.78 27.70
CA PRO A 1107 -4.26 -21.63 27.77
C PRO A 1107 -3.44 -20.34 27.70
N ALA A 1108 -3.78 -19.46 26.76
CA ALA A 1108 -3.27 -18.10 26.68
C ALA A 1108 -4.28 -17.16 27.33
N ASP A 1109 -3.80 -16.20 28.11
CA ASP A 1109 -4.62 -15.24 28.81
C ASP A 1109 -4.63 -13.91 28.04
N SER A 1110 -5.80 -13.53 27.51
CA SER A 1110 -5.98 -12.27 26.79
C SER A 1110 -6.10 -11.07 27.73
N ASP A 1111 -6.49 -11.31 28.98
CA ASP A 1111 -6.72 -10.29 29.98
C ASP A 1111 -5.81 -10.53 31.18
N VAL A 1112 -4.67 -9.85 31.17
CA VAL A 1112 -3.65 -9.98 32.22
C VAL A 1112 -4.05 -9.26 33.53
N GLY A 1113 -5.31 -8.81 33.66
CA GLY A 1113 -5.85 -8.18 34.85
C GLY A 1113 -5.42 -6.72 35.05
N ILE A 1114 -4.99 -6.04 33.97
CA ILE A 1114 -4.51 -4.65 34.05
C ILE A 1114 -5.68 -3.65 34.16
N ASP A 1115 -6.89 -4.03 33.71
CA ASP A 1115 -8.09 -3.22 33.91
C ASP A 1115 -8.49 -3.12 35.40
N GLU A 1116 -8.03 -4.04 36.27
CA GLU A 1116 -8.22 -3.99 37.73
C GLU A 1116 -7.11 -3.20 38.46
N LEU A 1117 -6.05 -2.79 37.76
CA LEU A 1117 -4.83 -2.20 38.33
C LEU A 1117 -4.84 -0.65 38.39
N GLY A 1118 -5.92 0.04 38.00
CA GLY A 1118 -5.87 1.51 37.98
C GLY A 1118 -7.17 2.29 37.85
N ASP A 1119 -8.00 2.28 38.89
CA ASP A 1119 -8.92 3.39 39.24
C ASP A 1119 -8.22 4.48 40.11
N GLY A 1120 -6.88 4.47 40.17
CA GLY A 1120 -6.06 5.33 41.02
C GLY A 1120 -5.12 6.30 40.28
N GLU A 1121 -4.64 7.32 40.98
CA GLU A 1121 -3.69 8.36 40.52
C GLU A 1121 -2.30 7.80 40.15
N GLU A 1122 -2.17 7.00 39.10
CA GLU A 1122 -0.85 6.56 38.60
C GLU A 1122 -0.17 7.63 37.71
N PRO A 1123 1.17 7.75 37.74
CA PRO A 1123 1.92 8.57 36.79
C PRO A 1123 1.76 8.06 35.36
N ARG A 1124 1.68 8.99 34.40
CA ARG A 1124 1.45 8.71 32.96
C ARG A 1124 2.39 7.68 32.33
N ASP A 1125 3.61 7.54 32.85
CA ASP A 1125 4.61 6.64 32.28
C ASP A 1125 4.40 5.19 32.76
N ALA A 1126 3.87 4.98 33.98
CA ALA A 1126 3.50 3.66 34.50
C ALA A 1126 2.26 3.12 33.79
N GLU A 1127 1.23 3.95 33.61
CA GLU A 1127 0.01 3.60 32.84
C GLU A 1127 0.37 3.23 31.38
N GLN A 1128 1.30 3.97 30.76
CA GLN A 1128 1.79 3.66 29.42
C GLN A 1128 2.57 2.35 29.36
N ALA A 1129 3.42 2.06 30.36
CA ALA A 1129 4.19 0.83 30.42
C ALA A 1129 3.28 -0.40 30.60
N LEU A 1130 2.38 -0.36 31.58
CA LEU A 1130 1.42 -1.43 31.85
C LEU A 1130 0.46 -1.61 30.67
N GLY A 1131 -0.06 -0.52 30.09
CA GLY A 1131 -0.89 -0.57 28.89
C GLY A 1131 -0.17 -1.18 27.69
N ALA A 1132 1.11 -0.88 27.46
CA ALA A 1132 1.89 -1.49 26.40
C ALA A 1132 2.10 -3.00 26.62
N LEU A 1133 2.37 -3.40 27.87
CA LEU A 1133 2.52 -4.81 28.25
C LEU A 1133 1.21 -5.61 28.10
N ALA A 1134 0.07 -5.05 28.53
CA ALA A 1134 -1.26 -5.64 28.29
C ALA A 1134 -1.49 -5.91 26.81
N ARG A 1135 -1.18 -4.94 25.95
CA ARG A 1135 -1.40 -5.05 24.51
C ARG A 1135 -0.45 -6.02 23.83
N ALA A 1136 0.78 -6.13 24.32
CA ALA A 1136 1.71 -7.18 23.89
C ALA A 1136 1.13 -8.57 24.22
N ASN A 1137 0.66 -8.78 25.45
CA ASN A 1137 0.02 -10.03 25.88
C ASN A 1137 -1.25 -10.37 25.10
N ALA A 1138 -2.14 -9.41 24.90
CA ALA A 1138 -3.34 -9.60 24.08
C ALA A 1138 -2.99 -9.97 22.63
N THR A 1139 -1.92 -9.37 22.07
CA THR A 1139 -1.43 -9.72 20.73
C THR A 1139 -0.93 -11.17 20.70
N ILE A 1140 -0.21 -11.61 21.75
CA ILE A 1140 0.27 -12.99 21.88
C ILE A 1140 -0.91 -13.97 21.98
N ALA A 1141 -1.90 -13.68 22.83
CA ALA A 1141 -3.09 -14.52 22.99
C ALA A 1141 -3.86 -14.69 21.66
N LEU A 1142 -4.07 -13.60 20.92
CA LEU A 1142 -4.67 -13.65 19.58
C LEU A 1142 -3.83 -14.48 18.60
N MET A 1143 -2.51 -14.38 18.64
CA MET A 1143 -1.63 -15.21 17.81
C MET A 1143 -1.72 -16.70 18.15
N VAL A 1144 -1.92 -17.05 19.43
CA VAL A 1144 -2.13 -18.42 19.86
C VAL A 1144 -3.47 -18.96 19.34
N GLU A 1145 -4.55 -18.18 19.46
CA GLU A 1145 -5.87 -18.54 18.93
C GLU A 1145 -5.84 -18.74 17.41
N ASP A 1146 -5.20 -17.83 16.68
CA ASP A 1146 -5.06 -17.90 15.21
C ASP A 1146 -4.16 -19.06 14.74
N ALA A 1147 -3.27 -19.55 15.61
CA ALA A 1147 -2.38 -20.67 15.30
C ALA A 1147 -3.03 -22.03 15.51
N ILE A 1148 -4.10 -22.12 16.30
CA ILE A 1148 -4.88 -23.35 16.48
C ILE A 1148 -5.78 -23.51 15.25
N PRO A 1149 -5.65 -24.59 14.45
CA PRO A 1149 -6.55 -24.82 13.34
C PRO A 1149 -7.97 -24.97 13.88
N GLN A 1150 -8.83 -23.97 13.63
CA GLN A 1150 -10.24 -24.10 13.97
C GLN A 1150 -10.79 -25.34 13.25
N PRO A 1151 -11.53 -26.23 13.95
CA PRO A 1151 -12.17 -27.36 13.29
C PRO A 1151 -13.05 -26.78 12.18
N THR A 1152 -12.73 -27.13 10.93
CA THR A 1152 -13.40 -26.63 9.74
C THR A 1152 -14.92 -26.76 9.87
N GLY A 1153 -15.58 -25.65 10.20
CA GLY A 1153 -17.02 -25.53 10.37
C GLY A 1153 -17.78 -25.54 9.05
N LEU A 1154 -17.46 -26.48 8.15
CA LEU A 1154 -18.15 -26.63 6.86
C LEU A 1154 -19.43 -27.46 6.94
N PHE A 1155 -19.90 -27.90 8.13
CA PHE A 1155 -21.14 -28.69 8.26
C PHE A 1155 -22.05 -28.41 9.47
N HIS A 1156 -21.95 -27.27 10.17
CA HIS A 1156 -22.81 -26.99 11.35
C HIS A 1156 -23.69 -25.72 11.30
N ARG A 1157 -24.05 -25.22 10.10
CA ARG A 1157 -25.10 -24.18 9.92
C ARG A 1157 -26.45 -24.71 9.40
N ARG A 1158 -26.82 -25.94 9.74
CA ARG A 1158 -28.19 -26.47 9.54
C ARG A 1158 -28.60 -27.40 10.70
N ALA A 1159 -28.76 -26.84 11.89
CA ALA A 1159 -29.65 -27.38 12.92
C ALA A 1159 -29.87 -26.28 13.97
N GLY A 1160 -31.11 -25.82 14.08
CA GLY A 1160 -31.52 -24.69 14.92
C GLY A 1160 -32.49 -23.79 14.17
N ARG A 1161 -33.71 -24.29 13.99
CA ARG A 1161 -34.89 -23.49 13.67
C ARG A 1161 -35.20 -22.55 14.82
#